data_AF-A0A9D4TW16-F1
#
_entry.id   AF-A0A9D4TW16-F1
#
_cell.length_a   1.000
_cell.length_b   1.000
_cell.length_c   1.000
_cell.angle_alpha   90.00
_cell.angle_beta   90.00
_cell.angle_gamma   90.00
#
_symmetry.space_group_name_H-M   'P 1'
#
loop_
_entity.id
_entity.type
_entity.pdbx_description
1 polymer ?
#
loop_
_entity_poly.entity_id
_entity_poly.type
_entity_poly.pdbx_seq_one_letter_code
_entity_poly.pdbx_strand_id
1 'polypeptide(L)'
;MPWRRHKAKAHVFMDVNMEEVVKPVSDSDIRAGAGSKVVITIGPSCQDVPTLVKLLEAGVTCARINLSWGTREYHARSLSNLAEAMKQTRRLCSVFVDTVGREVVVRREVEYDETGWPMQKGDTKVDVKQDEIITITTDPTAKPSSKLFPVSFPGFTTMVEVGHQLQIGRFLATGAEGASIFLSVLEKSETTVTCVALNSAVLDGLLTVMTCHSEDEDYEGDFVLPLFTEHDAECIKYLGSRFEVDFVNLSFCNREEDLFLARSFLDSVGMQYTKIVAKIERKSSVRNFEGIAHSADGLIISRGNLGLDFEPEAMALLQKRIISRCNQLGKPVLITRLVDTMVDTPRPTRAEATDVANAVLDGVDGMLLGAETLRGDHPVLTVETVLRLAHAAEQHFDYRSHHEELMGKAYLEEVATRQAYDSVSDFGTNSNSGHSPGHTVHSLHTHRMQPISSSQAIQTPPGLQGNSDEEGSEEGAHGIGTPAANGTLETGTLALEATIGSPAQPYVSEFGSLPLRMTEGSSLQLNRILLTHAPHMNKLESLASSATRVAEKISAGLIIVMVQSGRTVSLVSKYRPPMPIMAVVVPKLKSTKLGWQLEGKYLARQTCLLRGVVPMMAAPMSEESEDLISEAICAAHMQRLVKPNDYVVCLKSVKGSMVVKVVQVNRYGSGLRVMTGPNSSIGHAEEADIIGDDSPFGGWIMPVSPRGPASPLSMARSSVASPKISNSQTA
;
A
#
# COMPACT_ATOMS: atom_id res chain seq x y z
N MET A 1 -18.46 -5.24 -35.92
CA MET A 1 -18.05 -6.60 -35.48
C MET A 1 -18.98 -7.05 -34.37
N PRO A 2 -19.50 -8.29 -34.37
CA PRO A 2 -20.35 -8.75 -33.29
C PRO A 2 -19.51 -8.87 -32.01
N TRP A 3 -20.02 -8.22 -30.96
CA TRP A 3 -19.56 -8.15 -29.58
C TRP A 3 -18.92 -9.46 -29.08
N ARG A 4 -17.58 -9.55 -29.08
CA ARG A 4 -16.88 -10.47 -28.18
C ARG A 4 -17.04 -9.92 -26.76
N ARG A 5 -18.17 -10.22 -26.12
CA ARG A 5 -18.29 -10.07 -24.66
C ARG A 5 -17.17 -10.91 -24.06
N HIS A 6 -16.20 -10.26 -23.45
CA HIS A 6 -15.15 -10.95 -22.71
C HIS A 6 -15.85 -11.66 -21.54
N LYS A 7 -15.94 -12.99 -21.61
CA LYS A 7 -16.58 -13.79 -20.57
C LYS A 7 -15.64 -13.83 -19.36
N ALA A 8 -16.20 -13.75 -18.15
CA ALA A 8 -15.43 -13.96 -16.94
C ALA A 8 -14.74 -15.33 -17.00
N LYS A 9 -13.47 -15.39 -16.60
CA LYS A 9 -12.74 -16.65 -16.48
C LYS A 9 -13.44 -17.50 -15.43
N ALA A 10 -13.90 -18.68 -15.83
CA ALA A 10 -14.32 -19.69 -14.89
C ALA A 10 -13.07 -20.39 -14.36
N HIS A 11 -12.94 -20.52 -13.05
CA HIS A 11 -11.94 -21.38 -12.42
C HIS A 11 -12.40 -22.82 -12.64
N VAL A 12 -12.01 -23.41 -13.77
CA VAL A 12 -12.37 -24.79 -14.13
C VAL A 12 -11.19 -25.69 -13.83
N PHE A 13 -11.38 -26.59 -12.89
CA PHE A 13 -10.41 -27.63 -12.55
C PHE A 13 -10.58 -28.81 -13.52
N MET A 14 -9.69 -28.93 -14.51
CA MET A 14 -9.76 -30.02 -15.49
C MET A 14 -9.14 -31.33 -14.98
N ASP A 15 -8.12 -31.23 -14.11
CA ASP A 15 -7.26 -32.36 -13.70
C ASP A 15 -7.11 -32.48 -12.17
N VAL A 16 -8.14 -32.13 -11.40
CA VAL A 16 -8.06 -32.18 -9.92
C VAL A 16 -8.70 -33.46 -9.40
N ASN A 17 -7.93 -34.27 -8.68
CA ASN A 17 -8.43 -35.47 -8.02
C ASN A 17 -9.23 -35.09 -6.77
N MET A 18 -10.46 -35.61 -6.64
CA MET A 18 -11.31 -35.36 -5.46
C MET A 18 -10.66 -35.80 -4.14
N GLU A 19 -9.78 -36.82 -4.16
CA GLU A 19 -9.02 -37.25 -2.97
C GLU A 19 -8.00 -36.18 -2.53
N GLU A 20 -7.42 -35.44 -3.47
CA GLU A 20 -6.51 -34.34 -3.18
C GLU A 20 -7.27 -33.15 -2.58
N VAL A 21 -8.48 -32.85 -3.06
CA VAL A 21 -9.34 -31.76 -2.56
C VAL A 21 -9.77 -31.99 -1.11
N VAL A 22 -10.08 -33.22 -0.73
CA VAL A 22 -10.52 -33.55 0.65
C VAL A 22 -9.37 -33.79 1.62
N LYS A 23 -8.12 -33.82 1.12
CA LYS A 23 -6.96 -34.04 1.97
C LYS A 23 -6.79 -32.86 2.93
N PRO A 24 -6.71 -33.10 4.25
CA PRO A 24 -6.46 -32.00 5.18
C PRO A 24 -5.09 -31.39 4.91
N VAL A 25 -5.03 -30.05 4.96
CA VAL A 25 -3.76 -29.32 4.92
C VAL A 25 -2.96 -29.69 6.17
N SER A 26 -1.72 -30.18 6.00
CA SER A 26 -0.84 -30.53 7.12
C SER A 26 -0.47 -29.30 7.96
N ASP A 27 -0.47 -29.45 9.28
CA ASP A 27 -0.12 -28.37 10.22
C ASP A 27 1.30 -27.82 10.03
N SER A 28 2.19 -28.61 9.42
CA SER A 28 3.59 -28.22 9.14
C SER A 28 3.75 -27.21 8.00
N ASP A 29 2.71 -26.98 7.19
CA ASP A 29 2.80 -26.16 5.96
C ASP A 29 2.20 -24.75 6.12
N ILE A 30 1.43 -24.51 7.18
CA ILE A 30 0.72 -23.23 7.38
C ILE A 30 1.69 -22.08 7.66
N ARG A 31 2.87 -22.35 8.23
CA ARG A 31 3.93 -21.35 8.46
C ARG A 31 4.77 -21.05 7.21
N ALA A 32 4.57 -21.76 6.09
CA ALA A 32 5.40 -21.66 4.88
C ALA A 32 4.62 -21.58 3.55
N GLY A 33 3.31 -21.86 3.53
CA GLY A 33 2.64 -22.27 2.29
C GLY A 33 1.82 -21.23 1.56
N ALA A 34 1.27 -20.21 2.24
CA ALA A 34 0.40 -19.24 1.60
C ALA A 34 1.21 -18.10 0.96
N GLY A 35 1.09 -17.94 -0.35
CA GLY A 35 1.60 -16.79 -1.09
C GLY A 35 0.81 -15.52 -0.79
N SER A 36 -0.53 -15.62 -0.75
CA SER A 36 -1.43 -14.54 -0.39
C SER A 36 -1.18 -14.03 1.03
N LYS A 37 -1.22 -12.71 1.19
CA LYS A 37 -0.86 -12.00 2.43
C LYS A 37 -2.07 -11.81 3.34
N VAL A 38 -1.80 -11.73 4.64
CA VAL A 38 -2.83 -11.37 5.63
C VAL A 38 -2.40 -10.10 6.36
N VAL A 39 -3.28 -9.11 6.29
CA VAL A 39 -3.17 -7.84 7.00
C VAL A 39 -4.15 -7.89 8.18
N ILE A 40 -3.67 -7.59 9.38
CA ILE A 40 -4.51 -7.48 10.57
C ILE A 40 -4.80 -6.02 10.88
N THR A 41 -5.93 -5.74 11.53
CA THR A 41 -6.16 -4.45 12.19
C THR A 41 -5.84 -4.60 13.67
N ILE A 42 -4.89 -3.80 14.20
CA ILE A 42 -4.57 -3.82 15.63
C ILE A 42 -5.67 -3.10 16.41
N GLY A 43 -6.22 -3.77 17.41
CA GLY A 43 -7.21 -3.22 18.32
C GLY A 43 -7.17 -3.87 19.70
N PRO A 44 -8.20 -3.66 20.53
CA PRO A 44 -8.24 -4.17 21.91
C PRO A 44 -8.00 -5.68 22.03
N SER A 45 -8.42 -6.47 21.03
CA SER A 45 -8.26 -7.93 21.07
C SER A 45 -6.83 -8.42 20.82
N CYS A 46 -5.93 -7.58 20.29
CA CYS A 46 -4.60 -8.02 19.88
C CYS A 46 -3.48 -6.98 20.02
N GLN A 47 -3.66 -5.93 20.84
CA GLN A 47 -2.63 -4.89 21.00
C GLN A 47 -1.42 -5.35 21.83
N ASP A 48 -1.57 -6.35 22.70
CA ASP A 48 -0.50 -6.82 23.57
C ASP A 48 0.60 -7.57 22.81
N VAL A 49 1.84 -7.46 23.31
CA VAL A 49 3.02 -8.08 22.68
C VAL A 49 2.88 -9.61 22.54
N PRO A 50 2.45 -10.38 23.56
CA PRO A 50 2.24 -11.82 23.42
C PRO A 50 1.29 -12.22 22.29
N THR A 51 0.16 -11.52 22.12
CA THR A 51 -0.77 -11.80 21.02
C THR A 51 -0.18 -11.41 19.67
N LEU A 52 0.50 -10.27 19.57
CA LEU A 52 1.21 -9.86 18.34
C LEU A 52 2.29 -10.86 17.94
N VAL A 53 3.04 -11.42 18.90
CA VAL A 53 4.01 -12.49 18.65
C VAL A 53 3.33 -13.70 18.01
N LYS A 54 2.21 -14.17 18.56
CA LYS A 54 1.44 -15.28 17.99
C LYS A 54 0.93 -14.98 16.58
N LEU A 55 0.46 -13.76 16.34
CA LEU A 55 -0.01 -13.32 15.02
C LEU A 55 1.13 -13.29 13.98
N LEU A 56 2.30 -12.76 14.33
CA LEU A 56 3.48 -12.79 13.47
C LEU A 56 3.96 -14.22 13.20
N GLU A 57 3.92 -15.10 14.20
CA GLU A 57 4.24 -16.52 14.04
C GLU A 57 3.23 -17.26 13.15
N ALA A 58 1.94 -16.92 13.26
CA ALA A 58 0.87 -17.48 12.43
C ALA A 58 1.06 -17.14 10.95
N GLY A 59 1.61 -15.96 10.63
CA GLY A 59 1.95 -15.56 9.26
C GLY A 59 1.48 -14.17 8.84
N VAL A 60 1.12 -13.31 9.80
CA VAL A 60 0.80 -11.90 9.50
C VAL A 60 2.01 -11.21 8.88
N THR A 61 1.77 -10.47 7.78
CA THR A 61 2.82 -9.73 7.07
C THR A 61 2.63 -8.22 7.12
N CYS A 62 1.46 -7.75 7.53
CA CYS A 62 1.17 -6.33 7.69
C CYS A 62 0.18 -6.07 8.83
N ALA A 63 0.38 -4.96 9.53
CA ALA A 63 -0.48 -4.49 10.61
C ALA A 63 -1.02 -3.10 10.28
N ARG A 64 -2.34 -2.96 10.40
CA ARG A 64 -3.12 -1.76 10.15
C ARG A 64 -3.45 -1.07 11.46
N ILE A 65 -3.13 0.21 11.50
CA ILE A 65 -3.60 1.20 12.48
C ILE A 65 -4.78 1.93 11.84
N ASN A 66 -5.98 1.72 12.37
CA ASN A 66 -7.18 2.38 11.87
C ASN A 66 -7.44 3.67 12.68
N LEU A 67 -7.34 4.83 12.04
CA LEU A 67 -7.52 6.13 12.68
C LEU A 67 -8.99 6.50 12.96
N SER A 68 -9.96 5.70 12.51
CA SER A 68 -11.38 5.91 12.88
C SER A 68 -11.64 5.74 14.38
N TRP A 69 -10.69 5.15 15.12
CA TRP A 69 -10.85 4.81 16.54
C TRP A 69 -9.57 5.06 17.30
N GLY A 70 -9.68 5.26 18.61
CA GLY A 70 -8.52 5.36 19.50
C GLY A 70 -7.87 6.74 19.48
N THR A 71 -7.02 6.99 20.48
CA THR A 71 -6.22 8.22 20.53
C THR A 71 -4.87 8.04 19.85
N ARG A 72 -4.16 9.15 19.61
CA ARG A 72 -2.77 9.13 19.09
C ARG A 72 -1.85 8.28 19.96
N GLU A 73 -2.03 8.35 21.27
CA GLU A 73 -1.25 7.62 22.26
C GLU A 73 -1.53 6.11 22.19
N TYR A 74 -2.79 5.72 21.99
CA TYR A 74 -3.19 4.33 21.76
C TYR A 74 -2.49 3.74 20.52
N HIS A 75 -2.45 4.50 19.41
CA HIS A 75 -1.78 4.07 18.19
C HIS A 75 -0.27 3.98 18.33
N ALA A 76 0.37 4.94 19.02
CA ALA A 76 1.81 4.87 19.30
C ALA A 76 2.20 3.66 20.16
N ARG A 77 1.37 3.32 21.16
CA ARG A 77 1.56 2.09 21.94
C ARG A 77 1.42 0.84 21.07
N SER A 78 0.43 0.81 20.18
CA SER A 78 0.25 -0.29 19.21
C SER A 78 1.49 -0.53 18.36
N LEU A 79 2.07 0.54 17.79
CA LEU A 79 3.28 0.46 16.97
C LEU A 79 4.53 0.08 17.79
N SER A 80 4.60 0.54 19.04
CA SER A 80 5.71 0.17 19.94
C SER A 80 5.66 -1.32 20.29
N ASN A 81 4.47 -1.84 20.60
CA ASN A 81 4.26 -3.27 20.88
C ASN A 81 4.54 -4.13 19.66
N LEU A 82 4.12 -3.68 18.45
CA LEU A 82 4.44 -4.36 17.20
C LEU A 82 5.94 -4.41 16.93
N ALA A 83 6.66 -3.30 17.17
CA ALA A 83 8.12 -3.26 17.02
C ALA A 83 8.82 -4.26 17.95
N GLU A 84 8.36 -4.37 19.20
CA GLU A 84 8.88 -5.36 20.15
C GLU A 84 8.55 -6.79 19.71
N ALA A 85 7.32 -7.06 19.27
CA ALA A 85 6.93 -8.38 18.76
C ALA A 85 7.74 -8.79 17.51
N MET A 86 7.99 -7.86 16.59
CA MET A 86 8.88 -8.07 15.43
C MET A 86 10.30 -8.40 15.86
N LYS A 87 10.83 -7.78 16.92
CA LYS A 87 12.16 -8.06 17.45
C LYS A 87 12.24 -9.45 18.09
N GLN A 88 11.22 -9.87 18.83
CA GLN A 88 11.16 -11.19 19.47
C GLN A 88 11.04 -12.32 18.45
N THR A 89 10.12 -12.19 17.50
CA THR A 89 9.91 -13.20 16.44
C THR A 89 10.95 -13.12 15.32
N ARG A 90 11.63 -11.98 15.22
CA ARG A 90 12.51 -11.58 14.11
C ARG A 90 11.81 -11.61 12.76
N ARG A 91 10.48 -11.44 12.74
CA ARG A 91 9.67 -11.39 11.52
C ARG A 91 9.37 -9.93 11.16
N LEU A 92 9.52 -9.59 9.89
CA LEU A 92 9.17 -8.26 9.39
C LEU A 92 7.65 -8.16 9.16
N CYS A 93 7.09 -7.02 9.54
CA CYS A 93 5.68 -6.69 9.32
C CYS A 93 5.60 -5.26 8.79
N SER A 94 4.85 -5.02 7.71
CA SER A 94 4.60 -3.65 7.26
C SER A 94 3.64 -2.93 8.21
N VAL A 95 3.75 -1.61 8.25
CA VAL A 95 2.80 -0.74 8.97
C VAL A 95 1.91 0.01 7.98
N PHE A 96 0.61 -0.18 8.11
CA PHE A 96 -0.44 0.59 7.45
C PHE A 96 -1.02 1.61 8.44
N VAL A 97 -1.12 2.87 8.02
CA VAL A 97 -1.97 3.88 8.69
C VAL A 97 -3.17 4.14 7.79
N ASP A 98 -4.35 3.76 8.25
CA ASP A 98 -5.60 3.89 7.50
C ASP A 98 -6.37 5.12 7.97
N THR A 99 -6.61 6.07 7.07
CA THR A 99 -7.23 7.35 7.39
C THR A 99 -8.73 7.22 7.57
N VAL A 100 -9.33 8.16 8.30
CA VAL A 100 -10.80 8.33 8.30
C VAL A 100 -11.24 8.82 6.93
N GLY A 101 -10.60 9.88 6.44
CA GLY A 101 -10.90 10.45 5.13
C GLY A 101 -12.26 11.14 5.07
N ARG A 102 -12.91 11.09 3.90
CA ARG A 102 -14.16 11.81 3.60
C ARG A 102 -15.38 11.11 4.17
N GLU A 103 -15.50 11.11 5.49
CA GLU A 103 -16.61 10.52 6.21
C GLU A 103 -17.35 11.58 7.06
N VAL A 104 -18.68 11.56 7.01
CA VAL A 104 -19.52 12.32 7.94
C VAL A 104 -20.05 11.36 8.99
N VAL A 105 -19.89 11.70 10.27
CA VAL A 105 -20.39 10.89 11.38
C VAL A 105 -21.28 11.72 12.28
N VAL A 106 -22.25 11.07 12.91
CA VAL A 106 -23.04 11.68 13.99
C VAL A 106 -22.15 11.88 15.21
N ARG A 107 -22.06 13.11 15.70
CA ARG A 107 -21.33 13.45 16.93
C ARG A 107 -22.06 12.86 18.13
N ARG A 108 -21.33 12.09 18.93
CA ARG A 108 -21.83 11.45 20.15
C ARG A 108 -20.79 11.63 21.26
N GLU A 109 -21.25 11.67 22.50
CA GLU A 109 -20.35 11.70 23.64
C GLU A 109 -19.62 10.34 23.75
N VAL A 110 -18.30 10.40 23.85
CA VAL A 110 -17.40 9.25 23.96
C VAL A 110 -16.56 9.42 25.22
N GLU A 111 -16.43 8.33 25.98
CA GLU A 111 -15.46 8.19 27.07
C GLU A 111 -14.32 7.28 26.59
N TYR A 112 -13.13 7.45 27.14
CA TYR A 112 -12.00 6.59 26.80
C TYR A 112 -11.68 5.68 27.98
N ASP A 113 -11.42 4.41 27.70
CA ASP A 113 -10.93 3.49 28.71
C ASP A 113 -9.47 3.81 29.10
N GLU A 114 -8.92 3.06 30.07
CA GLU A 114 -7.53 3.22 30.53
C GLU A 114 -6.49 3.02 29.43
N THR A 115 -6.87 2.33 28.35
CA THR A 115 -6.00 2.09 27.20
C THR A 115 -6.05 3.27 26.23
N GLY A 116 -7.08 4.13 26.28
CA GLY A 116 -7.34 5.17 25.28
C GLY A 116 -8.23 4.67 24.13
N TRP A 117 -8.97 3.58 24.33
CA TRP A 117 -9.96 3.09 23.39
C TRP A 117 -11.32 3.75 23.64
N PRO A 118 -12.02 4.22 22.58
CA PRO A 118 -13.30 4.91 22.73
C PRO A 118 -14.44 3.95 23.12
N MET A 119 -15.25 4.37 24.08
CA MET A 119 -16.48 3.75 24.54
C MET A 119 -17.60 4.79 24.54
N GLN A 120 -18.81 4.39 24.15
CA GLN A 120 -19.93 5.32 24.19
C GLN A 120 -20.50 5.45 25.60
N LYS A 121 -20.89 6.68 25.96
CA LYS A 121 -21.42 7.01 27.28
C LYS A 121 -22.94 6.73 27.37
N GLY A 122 -23.36 5.98 28.39
CA GLY A 122 -24.78 5.77 28.72
C GLY A 122 -25.52 4.78 27.82
N ASP A 123 -26.87 4.83 27.80
CA ASP A 123 -27.66 4.09 26.82
C ASP A 123 -27.48 4.73 25.44
N THR A 124 -27.01 3.93 24.50
CA THR A 124 -26.56 4.38 23.19
C THR A 124 -27.57 4.11 22.09
N LYS A 125 -28.68 3.44 22.42
CA LYS A 125 -29.69 3.12 21.45
C LYS A 125 -30.58 4.32 21.20
N VAL A 126 -30.72 4.65 19.92
CA VAL A 126 -31.62 5.68 19.44
C VAL A 126 -32.66 4.99 18.58
N ASP A 127 -33.86 4.85 19.13
CA ASP A 127 -35.01 4.32 18.40
C ASP A 127 -35.60 5.42 17.53
N VAL A 128 -35.65 5.17 16.22
CA VAL A 128 -36.24 6.04 15.23
C VAL A 128 -37.38 5.29 14.55
N LYS A 129 -38.55 5.90 14.46
CA LYS A 129 -39.71 5.32 13.77
C LYS A 129 -39.86 5.89 12.36
N GLN A 130 -40.43 5.06 11.49
CA GLN A 130 -40.85 5.50 10.17
C GLN A 130 -41.79 6.70 10.25
N ASP A 131 -41.71 7.58 9.26
CA ASP A 131 -42.47 8.83 9.12
C ASP A 131 -42.15 9.90 10.19
N GLU A 132 -41.20 9.65 11.10
CA GLU A 132 -40.73 10.68 12.03
C GLU A 132 -39.90 11.75 11.31
N ILE A 133 -40.09 13.00 11.73
CA ILE A 133 -39.27 14.12 11.29
C ILE A 133 -37.99 14.15 12.12
N ILE A 134 -36.86 14.19 11.41
CA ILE A 134 -35.51 14.19 11.97
C ILE A 134 -34.77 15.40 11.47
N THR A 135 -34.10 16.10 12.38
CA THR A 135 -33.24 17.23 12.05
C THR A 135 -31.78 16.81 12.16
N ILE A 136 -31.02 16.99 11.08
CA ILE A 136 -29.56 16.90 11.09
C ILE A 136 -29.02 18.32 11.27
N THR A 137 -28.08 18.53 12.20
CA THR A 137 -27.55 19.86 12.51
C THR A 137 -26.02 19.90 12.43
N THR A 138 -25.46 21.01 11.98
CA THR A 138 -24.02 21.28 11.98
C THR A 138 -23.54 21.98 13.25
N ASP A 139 -24.45 22.28 14.18
CA ASP A 139 -24.13 22.86 15.49
C ASP A 139 -23.28 21.87 16.33
N PRO A 140 -22.02 22.21 16.65
CA PRO A 140 -21.13 21.33 17.40
C PRO A 140 -21.54 21.15 18.88
N THR A 141 -22.43 22.00 19.40
CA THR A 141 -22.89 21.99 20.79
C THR A 141 -24.17 21.18 21.00
N ALA A 142 -24.88 20.85 19.92
CA ALA A 142 -26.09 20.07 19.96
C ALA A 142 -25.83 18.64 20.44
N LYS A 143 -26.79 18.08 21.20
CA LYS A 143 -26.72 16.70 21.70
C LYS A 143 -27.59 15.77 20.84
N PRO A 144 -27.11 14.56 20.52
CA PRO A 144 -27.88 13.60 19.75
C PRO A 144 -29.15 13.14 20.50
N SER A 145 -30.24 12.97 19.78
CA SER A 145 -31.52 12.40 20.24
C SER A 145 -32.21 11.64 19.10
N SER A 146 -33.35 11.00 19.35
CA SER A 146 -34.13 10.32 18.29
C SER A 146 -34.64 11.23 17.18
N LYS A 147 -34.64 12.56 17.40
CA LYS A 147 -35.12 13.54 16.42
C LYS A 147 -34.05 14.54 15.97
N LEU A 148 -32.86 14.51 16.57
CA LEU A 148 -31.81 15.48 16.31
C LEU A 148 -30.45 14.79 16.22
N PHE A 149 -29.77 14.90 15.09
CA PHE A 149 -28.43 14.34 14.87
C PHE A 149 -27.41 15.43 14.55
N PRO A 150 -26.52 15.80 15.49
CA PRO A 150 -25.38 16.66 15.19
C PRO A 150 -24.34 15.91 14.36
N VAL A 151 -23.78 16.52 13.32
CA VAL A 151 -22.79 15.87 12.43
C VAL A 151 -21.38 16.44 12.56
N SER A 152 -20.38 15.64 12.19
CA SER A 152 -18.96 16.00 12.30
C SER A 152 -18.57 17.17 11.39
N PHE A 153 -19.17 17.27 10.21
CA PHE A 153 -18.76 18.22 9.17
C PHE A 153 -19.61 19.51 9.15
N PRO A 154 -19.01 20.69 9.39
CA PRO A 154 -19.74 21.97 9.40
C PRO A 154 -20.37 22.33 8.06
N GLY A 155 -19.79 21.88 6.94
CA GLY A 155 -20.27 22.15 5.59
C GLY A 155 -21.36 21.19 5.09
N PHE A 156 -21.91 20.33 5.96
CA PHE A 156 -22.83 19.26 5.55
C PHE A 156 -24.07 19.76 4.78
N THR A 157 -24.63 20.91 5.14
CA THR A 157 -25.80 21.51 4.47
C THR A 157 -25.54 21.85 2.99
N THR A 158 -24.28 22.08 2.61
CA THR A 158 -23.87 22.34 1.22
C THR A 158 -23.72 21.07 0.39
N MET A 159 -23.58 19.92 1.03
CA MET A 159 -23.48 18.63 0.35
C MET A 159 -24.86 18.06 -0.02
N VAL A 160 -25.94 18.56 0.58
CA VAL A 160 -27.26 17.93 0.49
C VAL A 160 -28.24 18.86 -0.22
N GLU A 161 -29.07 18.30 -1.09
CA GLU A 161 -30.19 19.00 -1.74
C GLU A 161 -31.54 18.43 -1.30
N VAL A 162 -32.58 19.23 -1.44
CA VAL A 162 -33.96 18.80 -1.18
C VAL A 162 -34.32 17.65 -2.12
N GLY A 163 -34.90 16.58 -1.55
CA GLY A 163 -35.20 15.34 -2.27
C GLY A 163 -34.08 14.30 -2.24
N HIS A 164 -32.86 14.65 -1.80
CA HIS A 164 -31.82 13.65 -1.60
C HIS A 164 -32.23 12.60 -0.56
N GLN A 165 -31.76 11.37 -0.76
CA GLN A 165 -31.85 10.32 0.24
C GLN A 165 -30.54 10.24 1.04
N LEU A 166 -30.66 10.12 2.35
CA LEU A 166 -29.54 9.95 3.26
C LEU A 166 -29.68 8.63 4.00
N GLN A 167 -28.56 8.02 4.35
CA GLN A 167 -28.49 6.87 5.24
C GLN A 167 -27.71 7.26 6.48
N ILE A 168 -28.26 6.95 7.66
CA ILE A 168 -27.56 7.05 8.93
C ILE A 168 -27.55 5.68 9.60
N GLY A 169 -26.37 5.18 9.97
CA GLY A 169 -26.28 3.97 10.78
C GLY A 169 -25.07 3.11 10.50
N ARG A 170 -25.24 1.81 10.78
CA ARG A 170 -24.17 0.80 10.72
C ARG A 170 -24.51 -0.36 9.79
N PHE A 171 -25.27 -0.16 8.72
CA PHE A 171 -25.56 -1.23 7.76
C PHE A 171 -24.28 -1.98 7.36
N LEU A 172 -23.21 -1.22 7.15
CA LEU A 172 -21.84 -1.68 6.90
C LEU A 172 -21.31 -2.71 7.90
N ALA A 173 -21.74 -2.69 9.16
CA ALA A 173 -21.21 -3.51 10.24
C ALA A 173 -22.07 -4.72 10.61
N THR A 174 -23.38 -4.69 10.34
CA THR A 174 -24.32 -5.73 10.81
C THR A 174 -25.08 -6.43 9.69
N GLY A 175 -25.18 -5.84 8.50
CA GLY A 175 -26.05 -6.34 7.42
C GLY A 175 -27.54 -6.40 7.79
N ALA A 176 -27.92 -5.83 8.95
CA ALA A 176 -29.27 -5.87 9.47
C ALA A 176 -30.03 -4.61 9.06
N GLU A 177 -31.16 -4.78 8.37
CA GLU A 177 -32.02 -3.68 7.93
C GLU A 177 -32.45 -2.75 9.09
N GLY A 178 -32.58 -3.29 10.31
CA GLY A 178 -32.93 -2.51 11.50
C GLY A 178 -31.80 -1.68 12.11
N ALA A 179 -30.58 -1.74 11.58
CA ALA A 179 -29.40 -1.03 12.11
C ALA A 179 -29.07 0.26 11.33
N SER A 180 -29.92 0.68 10.40
CA SER A 180 -29.76 1.93 9.65
C SER A 180 -31.10 2.55 9.32
N ILE A 181 -31.12 3.88 9.38
CA ILE A 181 -32.26 4.69 8.99
C ILE A 181 -31.98 5.33 7.63
N PHE A 182 -32.96 5.25 6.73
CA PHE A 182 -32.99 5.97 5.47
C PHE A 182 -33.88 7.20 5.63
N LEU A 183 -33.41 8.33 5.15
CA LEU A 183 -34.05 9.62 5.32
C LEU A 183 -34.26 10.26 3.95
N SER A 184 -35.38 10.94 3.75
CA SER A 184 -35.59 11.82 2.60
C SER A 184 -35.54 13.28 3.05
N VAL A 185 -34.70 14.08 2.39
CA VAL A 185 -34.51 15.49 2.72
C VAL A 185 -35.73 16.30 2.29
N LEU A 186 -36.36 17.00 3.23
CA LEU A 186 -37.55 17.82 3.00
C LEU A 186 -37.20 19.28 2.78
N GLU A 187 -36.30 19.82 3.60
CA GLU A 187 -35.87 21.21 3.57
C GLU A 187 -34.46 21.35 4.16
N LYS A 188 -33.76 22.41 3.77
CA LYS A 188 -32.46 22.78 4.35
C LYS A 188 -32.42 24.26 4.71
N SER A 189 -31.71 24.56 5.79
CA SER A 189 -31.29 25.88 6.20
C SER A 189 -29.76 25.99 6.09
N GLU A 190 -29.18 27.09 6.56
CA GLU A 190 -27.72 27.24 6.62
C GLU A 190 -27.06 26.21 7.54
N THR A 191 -27.73 25.81 8.64
CA THR A 191 -27.15 24.96 9.69
C THR A 191 -27.90 23.66 9.93
N THR A 192 -29.08 23.47 9.34
CA THR A 192 -29.92 22.29 9.56
C THR A 192 -30.46 21.69 8.28
N VAL A 193 -30.65 20.37 8.28
CA VAL A 193 -31.34 19.63 7.23
C VAL A 193 -32.48 18.85 7.89
N THR A 194 -33.73 19.16 7.51
CA THR A 194 -34.91 18.45 8.01
C THR A 194 -35.24 17.32 7.05
N CYS A 195 -35.41 16.12 7.59
CA CYS A 195 -35.69 14.92 6.83
C CYS A 195 -36.90 14.17 7.40
N VAL A 196 -37.50 13.30 6.59
CA VAL A 196 -38.46 12.29 7.04
C VAL A 196 -37.82 10.90 7.01
N ALA A 197 -38.05 10.11 8.05
CA ALA A 197 -37.63 8.72 8.12
C ALA A 197 -38.44 7.82 7.17
N LEU A 198 -37.77 7.09 6.30
CA LEU A 198 -38.36 6.17 5.32
C LEU A 198 -38.59 4.77 5.89
N ASN A 199 -37.91 4.41 6.97
CA ASN A 199 -38.06 3.14 7.68
C ASN A 199 -37.96 3.36 9.20
N SER A 200 -38.13 2.30 10.00
CA SER A 200 -37.81 2.32 11.43
C SER A 200 -36.46 1.64 11.68
N ALA A 201 -35.68 2.14 12.63
CA ALA A 201 -34.36 1.60 12.96
C ALA A 201 -33.98 1.84 14.42
N VAL A 202 -33.12 0.96 14.94
CA VAL A 202 -32.45 1.13 16.24
C VAL A 202 -30.98 1.43 15.97
N LEU A 203 -30.55 2.66 16.27
CA LEU A 203 -29.22 3.15 15.98
C LEU A 203 -28.34 3.12 17.22
N ASP A 204 -27.17 2.51 17.15
CA ASP A 204 -26.20 2.41 18.26
C ASP A 204 -24.76 2.45 17.74
N GLY A 205 -23.78 2.75 18.60
CA GLY A 205 -22.38 2.87 18.18
C GLY A 205 -22.10 4.08 17.28
N LEU A 206 -20.98 4.03 16.55
CA LEU A 206 -20.60 5.06 15.58
C LEU A 206 -21.58 5.03 14.41
N LEU A 207 -22.22 6.17 14.14
CA LEU A 207 -23.22 6.29 13.08
C LEU A 207 -22.62 7.13 11.96
N THR A 208 -22.39 6.50 10.82
CA THR A 208 -21.94 7.19 9.61
C THR A 208 -23.16 7.75 8.88
N VAL A 209 -23.02 8.97 8.35
CA VAL A 209 -24.02 9.63 7.51
C VAL A 209 -23.52 9.59 6.07
N MET A 210 -24.35 9.03 5.19
CA MET A 210 -24.01 8.88 3.77
C MET A 210 -25.13 9.44 2.90
N THR A 211 -24.76 10.17 1.86
CA THR A 211 -25.69 10.55 0.81
C THR A 211 -25.89 9.35 -0.11
N CYS A 212 -27.12 8.85 -0.21
CA CYS A 212 -27.48 7.78 -1.12
C CYS A 212 -27.61 8.35 -2.53
N HIS A 213 -26.85 7.83 -3.49
CA HIS A 213 -26.86 8.35 -4.85
C HIS A 213 -27.96 7.72 -5.69
N SER A 214 -28.99 8.50 -6.02
CA SER A 214 -29.89 8.21 -7.13
C SER A 214 -29.22 8.63 -8.44
N GLU A 215 -28.49 7.72 -9.07
CA GLU A 215 -28.03 7.74 -10.48
C GLU A 215 -27.26 8.96 -11.05
N ASP A 216 -27.24 10.12 -10.40
CA ASP A 216 -26.71 11.36 -10.99
C ASP A 216 -25.21 11.28 -11.24
N GLU A 217 -24.84 11.52 -12.50
CA GLU A 217 -23.48 11.37 -13.00
C GLU A 217 -22.53 12.46 -12.46
N ASP A 218 -23.08 13.58 -11.95
CA ASP A 218 -22.37 14.82 -11.64
C ASP A 218 -22.37 15.25 -10.16
N TYR A 219 -22.76 14.39 -9.22
CA TYR A 219 -22.75 14.76 -7.80
C TYR A 219 -21.32 14.92 -7.26
N GLU A 220 -20.87 16.16 -7.09
CA GLU A 220 -19.54 16.50 -6.55
C GLU A 220 -19.51 16.63 -5.02
N GLY A 221 -20.63 16.41 -4.31
CA GLY A 221 -20.74 16.72 -2.87
C GLY A 221 -19.70 15.99 -2.01
N ASP A 222 -19.31 14.76 -2.37
CA ASP A 222 -18.26 14.01 -1.67
C ASP A 222 -16.89 14.73 -1.74
N PHE A 223 -16.61 15.54 -2.78
CA PHE A 223 -15.36 16.29 -2.92
C PHE A 223 -15.28 17.55 -2.06
N VAL A 224 -16.41 18.01 -1.50
CA VAL A 224 -16.45 19.13 -0.56
C VAL A 224 -15.77 18.73 0.76
N LEU A 225 -15.78 17.43 1.10
CA LEU A 225 -15.09 16.93 2.27
C LEU A 225 -13.56 16.95 2.09
N PRO A 226 -12.81 17.36 3.12
CA PRO A 226 -11.36 17.37 3.05
C PRO A 226 -10.82 15.94 2.88
N LEU A 227 -9.74 15.80 2.11
CA LEU A 227 -9.11 14.50 1.83
C LEU A 227 -8.62 13.82 3.12
N PHE A 228 -8.02 14.62 4.01
CA PHE A 228 -7.65 14.21 5.36
C PHE A 228 -8.44 15.07 6.33
N THR A 229 -9.02 14.44 7.35
CA THR A 229 -9.53 15.18 8.50
C THR A 229 -8.37 15.85 9.25
N GLU A 230 -8.67 16.83 10.10
CA GLU A 230 -7.67 17.42 11.00
C GLU A 230 -7.02 16.34 11.88
N HIS A 231 -7.84 15.40 12.36
CA HIS A 231 -7.38 14.23 13.11
C HIS A 231 -6.42 13.35 12.30
N ASP A 232 -6.72 13.05 11.03
CA ASP A 232 -5.84 12.29 10.15
C ASP A 232 -4.49 12.97 10.00
N ALA A 233 -4.48 14.27 9.69
CA ALA A 233 -3.26 15.02 9.46
C ALA A 233 -2.36 15.06 10.72
N GLU A 234 -2.96 15.27 11.89
CA GLU A 234 -2.26 15.25 13.16
C GLU A 234 -1.70 13.86 13.50
N CYS A 235 -2.50 12.80 13.33
CA CYS A 235 -2.09 11.43 13.60
C CYS A 235 -0.96 10.99 12.67
N ILE A 236 -1.06 11.26 11.37
CA ILE A 236 -0.02 10.93 10.39
C ILE A 236 1.29 11.63 10.75
N LYS A 237 1.26 12.93 11.05
CA LYS A 237 2.46 13.69 11.46
C LYS A 237 3.04 13.14 12.76
N TYR A 238 2.19 12.87 13.75
CA TYR A 238 2.61 12.39 15.06
C TYR A 238 3.25 10.99 14.98
N LEU A 239 2.62 10.05 14.29
CA LEU A 239 3.10 8.67 14.14
C LEU A 239 4.32 8.60 13.21
N GLY A 240 4.28 9.28 12.07
CA GLY A 240 5.36 9.30 11.08
C GLY A 240 6.66 9.92 11.60
N SER A 241 6.59 10.81 12.60
CA SER A 241 7.78 11.35 13.26
C SER A 241 8.50 10.37 14.21
N ARG A 242 7.83 9.29 14.61
CA ARG A 242 8.31 8.33 15.64
C ARG A 242 8.51 6.92 15.12
N PHE A 243 7.70 6.52 14.15
CA PHE A 243 7.66 5.17 13.63
C PHE A 243 7.80 5.20 12.11
N GLU A 244 8.41 4.15 11.57
CA GLU A 244 8.45 3.97 10.13
C GLU A 244 7.10 3.43 9.65
N VAL A 245 6.27 4.31 9.11
CA VAL A 245 5.02 3.95 8.44
C VAL A 245 5.34 3.57 7.00
N ASP A 246 4.96 2.36 6.58
CA ASP A 246 5.30 1.88 5.24
C ASP A 246 4.25 2.30 4.21
N PHE A 247 2.98 2.37 4.64
CA PHE A 247 1.85 2.74 3.80
C PHE A 247 0.84 3.63 4.53
N VAL A 248 0.27 4.61 3.81
CA VAL A 248 -0.96 5.30 4.19
C VAL A 248 -2.09 4.83 3.27
N ASN A 249 -3.16 4.32 3.86
CA ASN A 249 -4.35 3.94 3.10
C ASN A 249 -5.30 5.12 3.02
N LEU A 250 -5.61 5.54 1.80
CA LEU A 250 -6.42 6.71 1.51
C LEU A 250 -7.89 6.31 1.39
N SER A 251 -8.65 6.53 2.46
CA SER A 251 -10.11 6.32 2.51
C SER A 251 -10.84 7.28 1.57
N PHE A 252 -11.91 6.79 0.93
CA PHE A 252 -12.75 7.54 0.00
C PHE A 252 -11.96 8.23 -1.11
N CYS A 253 -10.98 7.51 -1.68
CA CYS A 253 -10.22 7.97 -2.84
C CYS A 253 -11.11 7.92 -4.09
N ASN A 254 -11.41 9.08 -4.66
CA ASN A 254 -12.41 9.21 -5.72
C ASN A 254 -11.78 9.48 -7.09
N ARG A 255 -10.56 10.02 -7.14
CA ARG A 255 -9.85 10.37 -8.38
C ARG A 255 -8.34 10.36 -8.19
N GLU A 256 -7.61 10.46 -9.31
CA GLU A 256 -6.15 10.44 -9.33
C GLU A 256 -5.54 11.64 -8.58
N GLU A 257 -6.17 12.81 -8.65
CA GLU A 257 -5.74 14.03 -8.00
C GLU A 257 -5.65 13.88 -6.48
N ASP A 258 -6.50 13.04 -5.88
CA ASP A 258 -6.46 12.76 -4.45
C ASP A 258 -5.12 12.13 -4.04
N LEU A 259 -4.55 11.29 -4.90
CA LEU A 259 -3.26 10.64 -4.66
C LEU A 259 -2.11 11.65 -4.75
N PHE A 260 -2.17 12.62 -5.67
CA PHE A 260 -1.18 13.68 -5.77
C PHE A 260 -1.22 14.63 -4.57
N LEU A 261 -2.42 14.95 -4.07
CA LEU A 261 -2.61 15.73 -2.86
C LEU A 261 -2.07 14.98 -1.63
N ALA A 262 -2.41 13.69 -1.51
CA ALA A 262 -1.89 12.84 -0.45
C ALA A 262 -0.35 12.75 -0.48
N ARG A 263 0.25 12.55 -1.67
CA ARG A 263 1.71 12.54 -1.86
C ARG A 263 2.35 13.85 -1.41
N SER A 264 1.80 14.97 -1.85
CA SER A 264 2.29 16.31 -1.48
C SER A 264 2.24 16.54 0.03
N PHE A 265 1.14 16.13 0.68
CA PHE A 265 1.02 16.18 2.14
C PHE A 265 2.07 15.31 2.83
N LEU A 266 2.21 14.04 2.44
CA LEU A 266 3.18 13.13 3.04
C LEU A 266 4.63 13.60 2.86
N ASP A 267 4.98 14.20 1.72
CA ASP A 267 6.29 14.80 1.49
C ASP A 267 6.53 15.99 2.45
N SER A 268 5.52 16.84 2.66
CA SER A 268 5.62 17.99 3.56
C SER A 268 5.88 17.61 5.03
N VAL A 269 5.50 16.39 5.43
CA VAL A 269 5.73 15.86 6.79
C VAL A 269 6.91 14.89 6.88
N GLY A 270 7.75 14.81 5.84
CA GLY A 270 8.97 13.99 5.82
C GLY A 270 8.74 12.50 5.56
N MET A 271 7.56 12.13 5.07
CA MET A 271 7.14 10.74 4.80
C MET A 271 7.29 10.36 3.32
N GLN A 272 8.36 10.83 2.67
CA GLN A 272 8.64 10.68 1.24
C GLN A 272 8.76 9.23 0.73
N TYR A 273 9.09 8.28 1.62
CA TYR A 273 9.21 6.86 1.26
C TYR A 273 7.92 6.07 1.51
N THR A 274 6.94 6.65 2.20
CA THR A 274 5.67 6.01 2.52
C THR A 274 4.83 5.87 1.26
N LYS A 275 4.32 4.67 1.01
CA LYS A 275 3.48 4.37 -0.16
C LYS A 275 2.02 4.72 0.09
N ILE A 276 1.26 4.99 -0.96
CA ILE A 276 -0.16 5.35 -0.86
C ILE A 276 -1.02 4.22 -1.43
N VAL A 277 -1.89 3.65 -0.60
CA VAL A 277 -2.83 2.60 -0.99
C VAL A 277 -4.22 3.22 -1.13
N ALA A 278 -4.79 3.21 -2.34
CA ALA A 278 -6.11 3.76 -2.57
C ALA A 278 -7.21 2.79 -2.10
N LYS A 279 -8.17 3.26 -1.32
CA LYS A 279 -9.36 2.48 -0.99
C LYS A 279 -10.46 2.78 -2.02
N ILE A 280 -10.96 1.74 -2.67
CA ILE A 280 -12.05 1.81 -3.64
C ILE A 280 -13.35 1.56 -2.89
N GLU A 281 -14.11 2.64 -2.67
CA GLU A 281 -15.23 2.65 -1.72
C GLU A 281 -16.52 3.25 -2.30
N ARG A 282 -16.42 3.99 -3.40
CA ARG A 282 -17.53 4.76 -3.99
C ARG A 282 -17.71 4.48 -5.48
N LYS A 283 -18.89 4.81 -6.04
CA LYS A 283 -19.14 4.80 -7.50
C LYS A 283 -18.10 5.62 -8.25
N SER A 284 -17.74 6.80 -7.75
CA SER A 284 -16.73 7.69 -8.32
C SER A 284 -15.35 7.03 -8.41
N SER A 285 -14.91 6.32 -7.36
CA SER A 285 -13.68 5.52 -7.37
C SER A 285 -13.68 4.48 -8.49
N VAL A 286 -14.82 3.82 -8.74
CA VAL A 286 -14.96 2.81 -9.81
C VAL A 286 -14.95 3.46 -11.20
N ARG A 287 -15.62 4.62 -11.38
CA ARG A 287 -15.61 5.37 -12.65
C ARG A 287 -14.21 5.85 -13.02
N ASN A 288 -13.47 6.39 -12.04
CA ASN A 288 -12.12 6.95 -12.21
C ASN A 288 -11.01 5.92 -11.97
N PHE A 289 -11.37 4.63 -11.93
CA PHE A 289 -10.49 3.58 -11.44
C PHE A 289 -9.15 3.49 -12.19
N GLU A 290 -9.14 3.71 -13.51
CA GLU A 290 -7.90 3.63 -14.28
C GLU A 290 -6.87 4.66 -13.83
N GLY A 291 -7.23 5.94 -13.65
CA GLY A 291 -6.31 6.97 -13.14
C GLY A 291 -5.80 6.64 -11.74
N ILE A 292 -6.72 6.23 -10.84
CA ILE A 292 -6.39 5.81 -9.47
C ILE A 292 -5.40 4.63 -9.48
N ALA A 293 -5.66 3.60 -10.28
CA ALA A 293 -4.85 2.38 -10.29
C ALA A 293 -3.44 2.60 -10.86
N HIS A 294 -3.26 3.53 -11.79
CA HIS A 294 -1.92 3.87 -12.30
C HIS A 294 -1.09 4.61 -11.25
N SER A 295 -1.71 5.54 -10.53
CA SER A 295 -1.03 6.45 -9.61
C SER A 295 -0.88 5.94 -8.18
N ALA A 296 -1.75 5.04 -7.72
CA ALA A 296 -1.64 4.43 -6.39
C ALA A 296 -0.52 3.38 -6.33
N ASP A 297 0.10 3.19 -5.17
CA ASP A 297 1.11 2.13 -4.97
C ASP A 297 0.49 0.75 -4.69
N GLY A 298 -0.80 0.72 -4.35
CA GLY A 298 -1.60 -0.46 -4.08
C GLY A 298 -3.07 -0.08 -3.93
N LEU A 299 -3.95 -1.07 -3.89
CA LEU A 299 -5.39 -0.85 -3.79
C LEU A 299 -6.02 -1.74 -2.73
N ILE A 300 -7.07 -1.23 -2.06
CA ILE A 300 -7.96 -2.00 -1.18
C ILE A 300 -9.37 -1.92 -1.76
N ILE A 301 -10.00 -3.08 -1.98
CA ILE A 301 -11.41 -3.17 -2.34
C ILE A 301 -12.22 -3.21 -1.05
N SER A 302 -12.82 -2.08 -0.67
CA SER A 302 -13.66 -1.97 0.53
C SER A 302 -15.06 -2.46 0.23
N ARG A 303 -15.28 -3.77 0.25
CA ARG A 303 -16.57 -4.38 -0.16
C ARG A 303 -17.77 -3.92 0.66
N GLY A 304 -17.57 -3.63 1.95
CA GLY A 304 -18.60 -3.02 2.78
C GLY A 304 -19.09 -1.70 2.20
N ASN A 305 -18.17 -0.74 2.00
CA ASN A 305 -18.51 0.59 1.47
C ASN A 305 -19.04 0.53 0.04
N LEU A 306 -18.42 -0.28 -0.83
CA LEU A 306 -18.91 -0.46 -2.21
C LEU A 306 -20.32 -1.07 -2.26
N GLY A 307 -20.66 -1.97 -1.34
CA GLY A 307 -21.98 -2.58 -1.27
C GLY A 307 -23.11 -1.63 -0.87
N LEU A 308 -22.80 -0.41 -0.42
CA LEU A 308 -23.81 0.65 -0.24
C LEU A 308 -24.16 1.35 -1.55
N ASP A 309 -23.21 1.42 -2.46
CA ASP A 309 -23.35 2.13 -3.73
C ASP A 309 -23.82 1.21 -4.84
N PHE A 310 -23.45 -0.05 -4.80
CA PHE A 310 -23.72 -1.02 -5.85
C PHE A 310 -24.64 -2.11 -5.36
N GLU A 311 -25.57 -2.51 -6.24
CA GLU A 311 -26.42 -3.66 -6.01
C GLU A 311 -25.59 -4.95 -5.80
N PRO A 312 -26.07 -5.89 -4.94
CA PRO A 312 -25.31 -7.08 -4.59
C PRO A 312 -24.81 -7.91 -5.78
N GLU A 313 -25.57 -8.00 -6.88
CA GLU A 313 -25.21 -8.75 -8.08
C GLU A 313 -23.99 -8.19 -8.83
N ALA A 314 -23.68 -6.90 -8.67
CA ALA A 314 -22.54 -6.27 -9.31
C ALA A 314 -21.21 -6.56 -8.59
N MET A 315 -21.28 -6.88 -7.30
CA MET A 315 -20.11 -6.93 -6.41
C MET A 315 -19.05 -7.93 -6.86
N ALA A 316 -19.44 -9.15 -7.22
CA ALA A 316 -18.51 -10.17 -7.69
C ALA A 316 -17.84 -9.76 -9.01
N LEU A 317 -18.54 -9.06 -9.89
CA LEU A 317 -18.02 -8.60 -11.18
C LEU A 317 -17.01 -7.46 -11.00
N LEU A 318 -17.33 -6.48 -10.15
CA LEU A 318 -16.45 -5.36 -9.82
C LEU A 318 -15.16 -5.86 -9.18
N GLN A 319 -15.26 -6.73 -8.17
CA GLN A 319 -14.10 -7.35 -7.52
C GLN A 319 -13.17 -8.01 -8.54
N LYS A 320 -13.70 -8.89 -9.40
CA LYS A 320 -12.90 -9.58 -10.42
C LYS A 320 -12.25 -8.61 -11.40
N ARG A 321 -12.96 -7.57 -11.85
CA ARG A 321 -12.43 -6.59 -12.80
C ARG A 321 -11.30 -5.76 -12.18
N ILE A 322 -11.48 -5.30 -10.95
CA ILE A 322 -10.48 -4.52 -10.19
C ILE A 322 -9.24 -5.37 -9.96
N ILE A 323 -9.37 -6.57 -9.39
CA ILE A 323 -8.23 -7.47 -9.13
C ILE A 323 -7.48 -7.78 -10.42
N SER A 324 -8.19 -8.13 -11.50
CA SER A 324 -7.57 -8.42 -12.80
C SER A 324 -6.78 -7.23 -13.34
N ARG A 325 -7.26 -5.99 -13.13
CA ARG A 325 -6.55 -4.80 -13.59
C ARG A 325 -5.33 -4.49 -12.72
N CYS A 326 -5.43 -4.62 -11.40
CA CYS A 326 -4.29 -4.49 -10.51
C CYS A 326 -3.18 -5.50 -10.86
N ASN A 327 -3.55 -6.75 -11.14
CA ASN A 327 -2.64 -7.80 -11.61
C ASN A 327 -1.99 -7.44 -12.96
N GLN A 328 -2.72 -6.78 -13.88
CA GLN A 328 -2.12 -6.29 -15.13
C GLN A 328 -1.13 -5.15 -14.92
N LEU A 329 -1.35 -4.30 -13.91
CA LEU A 329 -0.45 -3.19 -13.58
C LEU A 329 0.70 -3.60 -12.66
N GLY A 330 0.65 -4.81 -12.06
CA GLY A 330 1.60 -5.24 -11.05
C GLY A 330 1.45 -4.50 -9.72
N LYS A 331 0.26 -3.94 -9.46
CA LYS A 331 -0.07 -3.22 -8.23
C LYS A 331 -0.67 -4.21 -7.22
N PRO A 332 -0.19 -4.24 -5.96
CA PRO A 332 -0.78 -5.09 -4.94
C PRO A 332 -2.24 -4.70 -4.69
N VAL A 333 -3.12 -5.70 -4.63
CA VAL A 333 -4.54 -5.50 -4.33
C VAL A 333 -4.97 -6.33 -3.12
N LEU A 334 -5.69 -5.69 -2.20
CA LEU A 334 -6.25 -6.29 -0.99
C LEU A 334 -7.77 -6.23 -1.00
N ILE A 335 -8.39 -7.07 -0.18
CA ILE A 335 -9.84 -7.14 -0.02
C ILE A 335 -10.24 -7.23 1.46
N THR A 336 -11.41 -6.66 1.81
CA THR A 336 -11.95 -6.64 3.18
C THR A 336 -13.25 -7.45 3.32
N ARG A 337 -13.70 -7.68 4.57
CA ARG A 337 -15.00 -8.31 4.92
C ARG A 337 -15.19 -9.75 4.43
N LEU A 338 -14.24 -10.63 4.74
CA LEU A 338 -14.22 -12.01 4.22
C LEU A 338 -14.77 -13.06 5.20
N VAL A 339 -14.52 -12.88 6.50
CA VAL A 339 -14.83 -13.86 7.56
C VAL A 339 -15.45 -13.14 8.76
N ASP A 340 -16.40 -12.25 8.50
CA ASP A 340 -17.05 -11.39 9.48
C ASP A 340 -17.65 -12.14 10.67
N THR A 341 -18.17 -13.36 10.46
CA THR A 341 -18.72 -14.18 11.56
C THR A 341 -17.65 -14.63 12.56
N MET A 342 -16.37 -14.61 12.17
CA MET A 342 -15.26 -14.97 13.05
C MET A 342 -14.90 -13.88 14.07
N VAL A 343 -15.63 -12.77 14.10
CA VAL A 343 -15.59 -11.83 15.23
C VAL A 343 -16.03 -12.55 16.51
N ASP A 344 -17.14 -13.28 16.45
CA ASP A 344 -17.76 -13.92 17.63
C ASP A 344 -17.62 -15.45 17.62
N THR A 345 -17.32 -16.05 16.47
CA THR A 345 -17.31 -17.52 16.31
C THR A 345 -15.93 -18.05 15.94
N PRO A 346 -15.55 -19.26 16.40
CA PRO A 346 -14.21 -19.80 16.15
C PRO A 346 -14.03 -20.38 14.74
N ARG A 347 -15.06 -20.39 13.89
CA ARG A 347 -15.01 -20.94 12.53
C ARG A 347 -15.88 -20.11 11.59
N PRO A 348 -15.43 -19.86 10.36
CA PRO A 348 -16.22 -19.13 9.39
C PRO A 348 -17.36 -20.00 8.86
N THR A 349 -18.34 -19.36 8.24
CA THR A 349 -19.37 -20.04 7.46
C THR A 349 -18.77 -20.65 6.18
N ARG A 350 -19.51 -21.58 5.55
CA ARG A 350 -19.11 -22.13 4.24
C ARG A 350 -19.08 -21.06 3.15
N ALA A 351 -19.94 -20.05 3.23
CA ALA A 351 -19.99 -18.94 2.28
C ALA A 351 -18.72 -18.09 2.38
N GLU A 352 -18.33 -17.70 3.59
CA GLU A 352 -17.09 -16.94 3.85
C GLU A 352 -15.83 -17.72 3.47
N ALA A 353 -15.77 -19.02 3.78
CA ALA A 353 -14.67 -19.87 3.35
C ALA A 353 -14.52 -19.91 1.82
N THR A 354 -15.65 -19.98 1.11
CA THR A 354 -15.70 -19.96 -0.37
C THR A 354 -15.33 -18.59 -0.92
N ASP A 355 -15.68 -17.51 -0.23
CA ASP A 355 -15.34 -16.14 -0.61
C ASP A 355 -13.82 -15.89 -0.51
N VAL A 356 -13.17 -16.34 0.57
CA VAL A 356 -11.70 -16.34 0.69
C VAL A 356 -11.04 -17.09 -0.45
N ALA A 357 -11.51 -18.31 -0.75
CA ALA A 357 -10.95 -19.11 -1.84
C ALA A 357 -11.11 -18.41 -3.20
N ASN A 358 -12.28 -17.82 -3.49
CA ASN A 358 -12.50 -17.10 -4.74
C ASN A 358 -11.63 -15.85 -4.87
N ALA A 359 -11.43 -15.08 -3.79
CA ALA A 359 -10.54 -13.92 -3.83
C ALA A 359 -9.09 -14.31 -4.19
N VAL A 360 -8.61 -15.43 -3.63
CA VAL A 360 -7.28 -15.98 -3.91
C VAL A 360 -7.15 -16.46 -5.35
N LEU A 361 -8.17 -17.17 -5.86
CA LEU A 361 -8.23 -17.65 -7.25
C LEU A 361 -8.37 -16.49 -8.26
N ASP A 362 -9.04 -15.41 -7.88
CA ASP A 362 -9.11 -14.17 -8.69
C ASP A 362 -7.76 -13.45 -8.78
N GLY A 363 -6.82 -13.82 -7.91
CA GLY A 363 -5.44 -13.35 -7.95
C GLY A 363 -5.12 -12.23 -6.98
N VAL A 364 -5.91 -12.07 -5.90
CA VAL A 364 -5.66 -11.06 -4.85
C VAL A 364 -4.26 -11.21 -4.26
N ASP A 365 -3.63 -10.10 -3.86
CA ASP A 365 -2.34 -10.15 -3.17
C ASP A 365 -2.51 -10.49 -1.68
N GLY A 366 -3.61 -10.08 -1.06
CA GLY A 366 -3.90 -10.42 0.32
C GLY A 366 -5.28 -10.03 0.83
N MET A 367 -5.53 -10.38 2.09
CA MET A 367 -6.79 -10.21 2.79
C MET A 367 -6.57 -9.31 4.00
N LEU A 368 -7.43 -8.31 4.18
CA LEU A 368 -7.36 -7.37 5.29
C LEU A 368 -8.48 -7.68 6.27
N LEU A 369 -8.10 -8.19 7.44
CA LEU A 369 -8.98 -8.51 8.56
C LEU A 369 -9.25 -7.24 9.36
N GLY A 370 -10.52 -6.88 9.48
CA GLY A 370 -11.01 -5.69 10.12
C GLY A 370 -11.44 -5.97 11.55
N ALA A 371 -12.74 -6.15 11.76
CA ALA A 371 -13.34 -6.35 13.07
C ALA A 371 -12.81 -7.62 13.76
N GLU A 372 -12.49 -8.65 12.97
CA GLU A 372 -12.09 -9.99 13.42
C GLU A 372 -10.81 -9.97 14.26
N THR A 373 -9.88 -9.06 13.94
CA THR A 373 -8.64 -8.87 14.72
C THR A 373 -8.62 -7.57 15.51
N LEU A 374 -9.51 -6.62 15.20
CA LEU A 374 -9.62 -5.40 15.99
C LEU A 374 -10.23 -5.71 17.36
N ARG A 375 -11.40 -6.36 17.37
CA ARG A 375 -12.22 -6.58 18.56
C ARG A 375 -12.80 -7.99 18.68
N GLY A 376 -12.39 -8.92 17.81
CA GLY A 376 -12.92 -10.27 17.79
C GLY A 376 -12.38 -11.14 18.94
N ASP A 377 -13.10 -12.20 19.27
CA ASP A 377 -12.78 -13.12 20.36
C ASP A 377 -11.63 -14.07 20.00
N HIS A 378 -11.31 -14.21 18.70
CA HIS A 378 -10.42 -15.25 18.17
C HIS A 378 -9.37 -14.75 17.17
N PRO A 379 -8.63 -13.65 17.42
CA PRO A 379 -7.80 -12.97 16.41
C PRO A 379 -6.75 -13.89 15.78
N VAL A 380 -6.05 -14.70 16.59
CA VAL A 380 -5.00 -15.62 16.11
C VAL A 380 -5.60 -16.74 15.26
N LEU A 381 -6.69 -17.36 15.75
CA LEU A 381 -7.36 -18.45 15.06
C LEU A 381 -7.97 -18.00 13.72
N THR A 382 -8.49 -16.78 13.64
CA THR A 382 -8.96 -16.19 12.40
C THR A 382 -7.84 -16.08 11.37
N VAL A 383 -6.67 -15.55 11.75
CA VAL A 383 -5.51 -15.47 10.86
C VAL A 383 -5.09 -16.84 10.36
N GLU A 384 -4.95 -17.82 11.26
CA GLU A 384 -4.58 -19.19 10.88
C GLU A 384 -5.60 -19.82 9.92
N THR A 385 -6.89 -19.59 10.16
CA THR A 385 -7.97 -20.13 9.32
C THR A 385 -7.95 -19.51 7.92
N VAL A 386 -7.78 -18.19 7.82
CA VAL A 386 -7.70 -17.48 6.54
C VAL A 386 -6.46 -17.92 5.75
N LEU A 387 -5.31 -18.10 6.40
CA LEU A 387 -4.10 -18.62 5.76
C LEU A 387 -4.28 -20.07 5.27
N ARG A 388 -4.94 -20.94 6.04
CA ARG A 388 -5.27 -22.31 5.61
C ARG A 388 -6.16 -22.31 4.36
N LEU A 389 -7.20 -21.49 4.34
CA LEU A 389 -8.09 -21.34 3.20
C LEU A 389 -7.35 -20.82 1.97
N ALA A 390 -6.48 -19.82 2.15
CA ALA A 390 -5.68 -19.27 1.07
C ALA A 390 -4.72 -20.31 0.49
N HIS A 391 -4.00 -21.04 1.35
CA HIS A 391 -3.09 -22.09 0.90
C HIS A 391 -3.83 -23.20 0.12
N ALA A 392 -4.99 -23.65 0.60
CA ALA A 392 -5.80 -24.65 -0.10
C ALA A 392 -6.26 -24.16 -1.49
N ALA A 393 -6.64 -22.89 -1.62
CA ALA A 393 -6.99 -22.28 -2.90
C ALA A 393 -5.77 -22.14 -3.83
N GLU A 394 -4.59 -21.83 -3.30
CA GLU A 394 -3.34 -21.69 -4.06
C GLU A 394 -2.83 -22.99 -4.67
N GLN A 395 -3.03 -24.12 -3.99
CA GLN A 395 -2.71 -25.45 -4.55
C GLN A 395 -3.41 -25.71 -5.89
N HIS A 396 -4.51 -25.00 -6.15
CA HIS A 396 -5.31 -25.15 -7.36
C HIS A 396 -5.31 -23.88 -8.23
N PHE A 397 -4.46 -22.89 -7.92
CA PHE A 397 -4.32 -21.70 -8.73
C PHE A 397 -3.61 -22.04 -10.05
N ASP A 398 -4.21 -21.70 -11.20
CA ASP A 398 -3.60 -21.95 -12.50
C ASP A 398 -2.54 -20.88 -12.83
N TYR A 399 -1.34 -21.10 -12.30
CA TYR A 399 -0.18 -20.22 -12.46
C TYR A 399 0.22 -20.05 -13.93
N ARG A 400 0.11 -21.11 -14.73
CA ARG A 400 0.48 -21.08 -16.15
C ARG A 400 -0.46 -20.21 -16.96
N SER A 401 -1.77 -20.43 -16.83
CA SER A 401 -2.75 -19.61 -17.56
C SER A 401 -2.72 -18.16 -17.10
N HIS A 402 -2.49 -17.90 -15.80
CA HIS A 402 -2.29 -16.53 -15.31
C HIS A 402 -1.10 -15.83 -15.98
N HIS A 403 0.06 -16.51 -16.04
CA HIS A 403 1.25 -15.99 -16.72
C HIS A 403 0.99 -15.71 -18.21
N GLU A 404 0.44 -16.69 -18.93
CA GLU A 404 0.19 -16.60 -20.37
C GLU A 404 -0.84 -15.52 -20.71
N GLU A 405 -1.87 -15.32 -19.88
CA GLU A 405 -2.87 -14.27 -20.07
C GLU A 405 -2.28 -12.87 -19.92
N LEU A 406 -1.45 -12.64 -18.88
CA LEU A 406 -0.78 -11.36 -18.69
C LEU A 406 0.16 -11.03 -19.85
N MET A 407 0.88 -12.02 -20.36
CA MET A 407 1.74 -11.86 -21.54
C MET A 407 0.94 -11.57 -22.81
N GLY A 408 -0.16 -12.28 -23.02
CA GLY A 408 -1.05 -12.06 -24.16
C GLY A 408 -1.66 -10.65 -24.16
N LYS A 409 -2.11 -10.17 -22.99
CA LYS A 409 -2.64 -8.81 -22.83
C LYS A 409 -1.57 -7.74 -23.06
N ALA A 410 -0.38 -7.91 -22.49
CA ALA A 410 0.73 -6.97 -22.71
C ALA A 410 1.11 -6.87 -24.20
N TYR A 411 1.10 -7.99 -24.93
CA TYR A 411 1.32 -8.00 -26.38
C TYR A 411 0.23 -7.26 -27.16
N LEU A 412 -1.05 -7.46 -26.80
CA LEU A 412 -2.17 -6.76 -27.47
C LEU A 412 -2.13 -5.26 -27.22
N GLU A 413 -1.83 -4.82 -25.99
CA GLU A 413 -1.63 -3.41 -25.67
C GLU A 413 -0.48 -2.82 -26.50
N GLU A 414 0.65 -3.52 -26.61
CA GLU A 414 1.79 -3.10 -27.45
C GLU A 414 1.42 -2.95 -28.94
N VAL A 415 0.64 -3.89 -29.49
CA VAL A 415 0.16 -3.83 -30.88
C VAL A 415 -0.79 -2.64 -31.07
N ALA A 416 -1.72 -2.42 -30.15
CA ALA A 416 -2.67 -1.31 -30.22
C ALA A 416 -1.95 0.05 -30.17
N THR A 417 -0.94 0.20 -29.31
CA THR A 417 -0.12 1.43 -29.23
C THR A 417 0.65 1.68 -30.51
N ARG A 418 1.26 0.63 -31.11
CA ARG A 418 1.95 0.76 -32.41
C ARG A 418 1.00 1.22 -33.50
N GLN A 419 -0.17 0.60 -33.61
CA GLN A 419 -1.19 0.99 -34.59
C GLN A 419 -1.68 2.43 -34.39
N ALA A 420 -1.87 2.86 -33.12
CA ALA A 420 -2.22 4.24 -32.82
C ALA A 420 -1.11 5.21 -33.26
N TYR A 421 0.16 4.90 -32.99
CA TYR A 421 1.29 5.73 -33.40
C TYR A 421 1.42 5.83 -34.92
N ASP A 422 1.29 4.71 -35.63
CA ASP A 422 1.33 4.67 -37.09
C ASP A 422 0.17 5.48 -37.70
N SER A 423 -1.04 5.38 -37.13
CA SER A 423 -2.19 6.17 -37.58
C SER A 423 -2.03 7.68 -37.37
N VAL A 424 -1.35 8.11 -36.30
CA VAL A 424 -1.04 9.53 -36.05
C VAL A 424 0.05 10.02 -37.00
N SER A 425 0.99 9.15 -37.40
CA SER A 425 2.01 9.49 -38.40
C SER A 425 1.44 9.68 -39.81
N ASP A 426 0.36 8.97 -40.16
CA ASP A 426 -0.37 9.12 -41.43
C ASP A 426 -1.24 10.39 -41.50
N PHE A 427 -1.64 10.96 -40.36
CA PHE A 427 -2.34 12.27 -40.34
C PHE A 427 -1.40 13.46 -40.58
N GLY A 428 -0.10 13.30 -40.37
CA GLY A 428 0.91 14.35 -40.59
C GLY A 428 1.35 14.53 -42.04
N THR A 429 0.93 13.64 -42.96
CA THR A 429 1.41 13.61 -44.35
C THR A 429 0.34 14.00 -45.39
N ASN A 430 -0.89 14.29 -44.98
CA ASN A 430 -2.01 14.61 -45.87
C ASN A 430 -2.53 16.07 -45.77
N SER A 431 -1.62 17.03 -45.60
CA SER A 431 -1.93 18.46 -45.83
C SER A 431 -0.78 19.15 -46.56
N ASN A 432 -0.57 18.81 -47.83
CA ASN A 432 0.05 19.70 -48.82
C ASN A 432 -0.18 19.17 -50.24
N SER A 433 -1.29 19.57 -50.85
CA SER A 433 -1.47 19.50 -52.30
C SER A 433 -1.01 20.81 -52.93
N GLY A 434 0.16 20.79 -53.58
CA GLY A 434 0.67 21.87 -54.44
C GLY A 434 1.96 21.46 -55.16
N HIS A 435 1.92 21.38 -56.49
CA HIS A 435 2.96 20.89 -57.43
C HIS A 435 4.35 21.55 -57.24
N SER A 436 5.50 20.87 -57.40
CA SER A 436 6.21 20.54 -58.67
C SER A 436 7.60 19.90 -58.35
N PRO A 437 8.33 19.29 -59.31
CA PRO A 437 9.13 18.08 -59.08
C PRO A 437 10.64 18.31 -58.88
N GLY A 438 11.28 17.43 -58.10
CA GLY A 438 12.74 17.27 -58.11
C GLY A 438 13.31 16.56 -56.89
N HIS A 439 14.02 15.45 -57.16
CA HIS A 439 15.05 14.81 -56.33
C HIS A 439 14.65 13.75 -55.27
N THR A 440 14.79 12.51 -55.73
CA THR A 440 15.45 11.33 -55.14
C THR A 440 15.57 11.18 -53.62
N VAL A 441 15.04 10.04 -53.16
CA VAL A 441 15.12 9.42 -51.83
C VAL A 441 16.56 9.25 -51.34
N HIS A 442 16.83 9.62 -50.09
CA HIS A 442 17.89 9.01 -49.26
C HIS A 442 17.42 8.81 -47.82
N SER A 443 17.43 7.56 -47.37
CA SER A 443 17.23 7.17 -45.97
C SER A 443 18.34 7.72 -45.09
N LEU A 444 18.04 8.19 -43.87
CA LEU A 444 19.05 8.46 -42.86
C LEU A 444 18.72 7.82 -41.52
N HIS A 445 19.69 7.03 -41.07
CA HIS A 445 19.79 6.31 -39.83
C HIS A 445 19.70 7.20 -38.58
N THR A 446 19.11 6.63 -37.53
CA THR A 446 19.15 7.13 -36.16
C THR A 446 20.56 7.08 -35.58
N HIS A 447 21.14 8.23 -35.26
CA HIS A 447 22.35 8.31 -34.44
C HIS A 447 22.05 8.57 -32.96
N ARG A 448 22.72 7.76 -32.15
CA ARG A 448 22.78 7.66 -30.69
C ARG A 448 23.59 8.84 -30.12
N MET A 449 23.03 9.62 -29.20
CA MET A 449 23.77 10.64 -28.44
C MET A 449 24.41 10.02 -27.19
N GLN A 450 25.72 10.25 -27.01
CA GLN A 450 26.46 10.05 -25.75
C GLN A 450 26.67 11.41 -25.05
N PRO A 451 26.88 11.45 -23.73
CA PRO A 451 27.04 12.70 -22.97
C PRO A 451 28.48 13.22 -23.04
N ILE A 452 28.64 14.53 -23.21
CA ILE A 452 29.93 15.23 -23.11
C ILE A 452 29.94 16.10 -21.85
N SER A 453 30.99 15.93 -21.06
CA SER A 453 31.43 16.83 -19.99
C SER A 453 32.18 18.04 -20.57
N SER A 454 32.01 19.24 -20.00
CA SER A 454 33.04 20.27 -20.12
C SER A 454 32.93 21.35 -19.04
N SER A 455 34.01 21.47 -18.27
CA SER A 455 34.46 22.63 -17.52
C SER A 455 35.07 23.72 -18.42
N GLN A 456 35.06 24.96 -17.91
CA GLN A 456 35.90 26.15 -18.21
C GLN A 456 35.30 27.33 -19.01
N ALA A 457 34.88 28.35 -18.23
CA ALA A 457 35.40 29.74 -18.15
C ALA A 457 35.52 30.65 -19.39
N ILE A 458 34.88 31.84 -19.31
CA ILE A 458 35.31 33.09 -19.98
C ILE A 458 35.15 34.31 -19.04
N GLN A 459 36.30 34.82 -18.61
CA GLN A 459 36.80 36.19 -18.37
C GLN A 459 35.92 37.37 -17.90
N THR A 460 36.40 38.01 -16.82
CA THR A 460 36.08 39.37 -16.31
C THR A 460 37.25 40.36 -16.56
N PRO A 461 37.00 41.69 -16.61
CA PRO A 461 38.03 42.71 -16.43
C PRO A 461 37.96 43.45 -15.06
N PRO A 462 38.99 44.22 -14.65
CA PRO A 462 39.39 44.32 -13.25
C PRO A 462 39.23 45.70 -12.57
N GLY A 463 39.06 45.67 -11.24
CA GLY A 463 39.92 46.34 -10.26
C GLY A 463 39.68 47.82 -9.89
N LEU A 464 39.40 48.09 -8.61
CA LEU A 464 40.16 49.01 -7.75
C LEU A 464 39.81 48.79 -6.26
N GLN A 465 40.86 48.77 -5.43
CA GLN A 465 40.92 48.43 -4.00
C GLN A 465 40.47 49.57 -3.08
N GLY A 466 40.14 49.22 -1.83
CA GLY A 466 40.21 50.13 -0.68
C GLY A 466 39.64 49.51 0.60
N ASN A 467 40.51 49.19 1.55
CA ASN A 467 40.26 48.63 2.90
C ASN A 467 39.33 49.53 3.74
N SER A 468 38.67 49.08 4.82
CA SER A 468 39.14 48.71 6.18
C SER A 468 37.95 49.11 7.08
N ASP A 469 37.64 48.65 8.27
CA ASP A 469 38.03 47.59 9.23
C ASP A 469 36.99 47.76 10.38
N GLU A 470 36.85 46.73 11.23
CA GLU A 470 36.37 46.80 12.63
C GLU A 470 34.88 47.17 12.89
N GLU A 471 34.14 46.70 13.89
CA GLU A 471 34.24 45.70 14.96
C GLU A 471 32.84 45.62 15.64
N GLY A 472 32.57 44.55 16.40
CA GLY A 472 31.62 44.54 17.54
C GLY A 472 30.13 44.29 17.22
N SER A 473 29.55 43.13 17.51
CA SER A 473 29.16 42.53 18.81
C SER A 473 27.71 42.79 19.24
N GLU A 474 26.98 41.68 19.39
CA GLU A 474 26.03 41.34 20.47
C GLU A 474 24.75 42.19 20.66
N GLU A 475 23.55 41.63 20.48
CA GLU A 475 22.71 40.81 21.40
C GLU A 475 21.54 41.62 21.96
N GLY A 476 20.36 40.98 21.92
CA GLY A 476 19.20 41.25 22.78
C GLY A 476 18.48 42.60 22.59
N ALA A 477 17.23 42.77 22.95
CA ALA A 477 16.13 41.94 23.41
C ALA A 477 15.02 42.95 23.77
N HIS A 478 13.75 42.58 23.56
CA HIS A 478 12.54 43.08 24.26
C HIS A 478 12.32 44.62 24.35
N GLY A 479 11.17 45.19 24.03
CA GLY A 479 9.80 44.73 23.94
C GLY A 479 8.88 45.94 24.21
N ILE A 480 7.58 45.78 23.91
CA ILE A 480 6.42 46.38 24.61
C ILE A 480 6.46 47.93 24.74
N GLY A 481 5.58 48.72 24.12
CA GLY A 481 4.14 48.54 23.99
C GLY A 481 3.47 49.83 23.46
N THR A 482 2.27 49.60 22.92
CA THR A 482 1.05 50.44 22.81
C THR A 482 0.93 51.74 23.63
N PRO A 483 -0.14 52.55 23.45
CA PRO A 483 -0.98 52.85 22.28
C PRO A 483 -1.29 54.38 22.18
N ALA A 484 -2.07 54.81 21.19
CA ALA A 484 -3.25 55.69 21.38
C ALA A 484 -3.77 56.26 20.05
N ALA A 485 -5.07 56.46 20.02
CA ALA A 485 -5.92 56.67 18.86
C ALA A 485 -6.46 58.11 18.75
N ASN A 486 -7.08 58.36 17.59
CA ASN A 486 -8.13 59.34 17.26
C ASN A 486 -7.69 60.82 17.07
N GLY A 487 -8.17 61.56 16.06
CA GLY A 487 -9.15 61.25 15.02
C GLY A 487 -9.45 62.46 14.11
N THR A 488 -10.58 62.37 13.38
CA THR A 488 -11.42 63.46 12.81
C THR A 488 -10.89 64.24 11.58
N LEU A 489 -11.65 64.69 10.56
CA LEU A 489 -13.04 64.56 10.08
C LEU A 489 -13.14 65.22 8.66
N GLU A 490 -14.07 64.74 7.83
CA GLU A 490 -14.95 65.40 6.81
C GLU A 490 -14.44 66.41 5.74
N THR A 491 -14.84 66.35 4.45
CA THR A 491 -16.17 66.67 3.82
C THR A 491 -16.10 66.31 2.30
N GLY A 492 -17.04 65.61 1.61
CA GLY A 492 -18.34 66.02 1.00
C GLY A 492 -18.17 66.61 -0.44
N THR A 493 -18.69 66.14 -1.59
CA THR A 493 -20.11 65.98 -2.07
C THR A 493 -20.09 65.51 -3.57
N LEU A 494 -20.83 64.51 -4.12
CA LEU A 494 -22.14 64.49 -4.86
C LEU A 494 -22.26 63.09 -5.59
N ALA A 495 -23.13 62.11 -5.24
CA ALA A 495 -24.55 61.81 -5.59
C ALA A 495 -24.83 61.52 -7.10
N LEU A 496 -25.48 60.44 -7.61
CA LEU A 496 -26.49 59.46 -7.12
C LEU A 496 -26.50 58.10 -7.90
N GLU A 497 -26.94 57.04 -7.18
CA GLU A 497 -27.76 55.83 -7.54
C GLU A 497 -27.20 54.71 -8.46
N ALA A 498 -27.29 53.40 -8.18
CA ALA A 498 -28.03 52.64 -7.16
C ALA A 498 -27.49 51.19 -6.96
N THR A 499 -27.84 50.64 -5.78
CA THR A 499 -28.21 49.24 -5.44
C THR A 499 -27.18 48.16 -5.06
N ILE A 500 -27.29 47.81 -3.75
CA ILE A 500 -27.22 46.49 -3.08
C ILE A 500 -25.82 45.97 -2.71
N GLY A 501 -25.49 46.15 -1.44
CA GLY A 501 -24.43 45.46 -0.74
C GLY A 501 -24.87 44.13 -0.13
N SER A 502 -23.89 43.27 0.11
CA SER A 502 -23.89 42.23 1.13
C SER A 502 -22.49 42.16 1.73
N PRO A 503 -22.34 42.14 3.07
CA PRO A 503 -21.07 41.99 3.74
C PRO A 503 -20.90 40.57 4.31
N ALA A 504 -19.75 39.93 4.07
CA ALA A 504 -19.05 39.05 5.02
C ALA A 504 -17.85 38.41 4.29
N GLN A 505 -16.64 38.71 4.74
CA GLN A 505 -15.43 38.03 4.28
C GLN A 505 -15.40 36.59 4.82
N PRO A 506 -15.06 35.57 4.01
CA PRO A 506 -14.74 34.26 4.54
C PRO A 506 -13.34 34.26 5.14
N TYR A 507 -13.25 33.67 6.34
CA TYR A 507 -12.02 33.39 7.07
C TYR A 507 -11.16 32.41 6.26
N VAL A 508 -9.98 32.87 5.81
CA VAL A 508 -9.00 32.05 5.07
C VAL A 508 -8.06 31.39 6.09
N SER A 509 -8.11 30.07 6.20
CA SER A 509 -7.07 29.30 6.89
C SER A 509 -5.77 29.33 6.08
N GLU A 510 -4.62 29.37 6.77
CA GLU A 510 -3.23 29.52 6.26
C GLU A 510 -2.72 28.48 5.24
N PHE A 511 -3.57 27.65 4.63
CA PHE A 511 -3.20 26.74 3.55
C PHE A 511 -3.88 27.17 2.25
N GLY A 512 -3.10 27.82 1.38
CA GLY A 512 -3.58 28.43 0.14
C GLY A 512 -4.16 27.42 -0.85
N SER A 513 -5.40 27.64 -1.26
CA SER A 513 -6.00 27.06 -2.45
C SER A 513 -5.75 27.97 -3.65
N LEU A 514 -4.95 27.54 -4.63
CA LEU A 514 -4.83 28.21 -5.93
C LEU A 514 -5.93 27.73 -6.88
N PRO A 515 -6.67 28.63 -7.55
CA PRO A 515 -7.59 28.24 -8.62
C PRO A 515 -6.82 28.16 -9.96
N LEU A 516 -6.69 26.96 -10.52
CA LEU A 516 -6.18 26.78 -11.89
C LEU A 516 -7.36 26.77 -12.88
N ARG A 517 -7.51 27.86 -13.63
CA ARG A 517 -8.34 27.89 -14.86
C ARG A 517 -7.64 27.06 -15.94
N MET A 518 -8.25 25.95 -16.36
CA MET A 518 -7.77 25.17 -17.51
C MET A 518 -8.17 25.85 -18.82
N THR A 519 -7.21 26.05 -19.72
CA THR A 519 -7.45 26.42 -21.12
C THR A 519 -7.43 25.17 -22.01
N GLU A 520 -8.21 25.20 -23.09
CA GLU A 520 -8.54 24.08 -24.00
C GLU A 520 -7.34 23.34 -24.63
N GLY A 521 -6.12 23.90 -24.54
CA GLY A 521 -4.87 23.28 -25.04
C GLY A 521 -4.24 22.22 -24.13
N SER A 522 -4.72 22.06 -22.89
CA SER A 522 -4.19 21.08 -21.91
C SER A 522 -4.58 19.62 -22.21
N SER A 523 -5.67 19.41 -22.94
CA SER A 523 -6.18 18.08 -23.33
C SER A 523 -5.24 17.31 -24.28
N LEU A 524 -4.53 18.02 -25.17
CA LEU A 524 -3.59 17.42 -26.12
C LEU A 524 -2.28 16.99 -25.46
N GLN A 525 -1.81 17.71 -24.43
CA GLN A 525 -0.66 17.27 -23.63
C GLN A 525 -1.02 16.10 -22.72
N LEU A 526 -2.22 16.08 -22.15
CA LEU A 526 -2.72 14.96 -21.35
C LEU A 526 -2.86 13.69 -22.19
N ASN A 527 -3.43 13.79 -23.39
CA ASN A 527 -3.51 12.65 -24.32
C ASN A 527 -2.12 12.17 -24.77
N ARG A 528 -1.14 13.07 -24.93
CA ARG A 528 0.23 12.69 -25.25
C ARG A 528 0.95 12.01 -24.07
N ILE A 529 0.63 12.38 -22.83
CA ILE A 529 1.13 11.72 -21.61
C ILE A 529 0.44 10.36 -21.41
N LEU A 530 -0.88 10.28 -21.65
CA LEU A 530 -1.64 9.03 -21.58
C LEU A 530 -1.22 8.03 -22.67
N LEU A 531 -0.92 8.51 -23.89
CA LEU A 531 -0.42 7.68 -24.99
C LEU A 531 1.07 7.30 -24.83
N THR A 532 1.88 8.04 -24.07
CA THR A 532 3.26 7.65 -23.73
C THR A 532 3.37 6.72 -22.52
N HIS A 533 2.29 6.54 -21.77
CA HIS A 533 2.19 5.58 -20.66
C HIS A 533 1.62 4.21 -21.06
N ALA A 534 1.30 3.98 -22.33
CA ALA A 534 0.97 2.64 -22.79
C ALA A 534 2.18 1.72 -22.55
N PRO A 535 2.05 0.64 -21.76
CA PRO A 535 3.20 -0.17 -21.41
C PRO A 535 3.52 -1.04 -22.62
N HIS A 536 4.42 -0.56 -23.47
CA HIS A 536 5.39 -1.47 -24.04
C HIS A 536 5.92 -2.34 -22.90
N MET A 537 5.94 -3.67 -23.06
CA MET A 537 6.63 -4.53 -22.09
C MET A 537 8.03 -3.95 -21.88
N ASN A 538 8.21 -3.31 -20.72
CA ASN A 538 9.46 -2.62 -20.47
C ASN A 538 10.54 -3.69 -20.25
N LYS A 539 11.82 -3.32 -20.44
CA LYS A 539 12.94 -4.27 -20.32
C LYS A 539 12.95 -5.01 -18.98
N LEU A 540 12.53 -4.34 -17.90
CA LEU A 540 12.46 -4.95 -16.56
C LEU A 540 11.35 -5.99 -16.47
N GLU A 541 10.19 -5.72 -17.06
CA GLU A 541 9.05 -6.62 -17.09
C GLU A 541 9.30 -7.83 -17.96
N SER A 542 9.92 -7.65 -19.13
CA SER A 542 10.38 -8.76 -19.97
C SER A 542 11.34 -9.68 -19.22
N LEU A 543 12.25 -9.10 -18.44
CA LEU A 543 13.19 -9.87 -17.62
C LEU A 543 12.48 -10.60 -16.47
N ALA A 544 11.57 -9.92 -15.77
CA ALA A 544 10.79 -10.51 -14.68
C ALA A 544 9.94 -11.69 -15.17
N SER A 545 9.21 -11.50 -16.28
CA SER A 545 8.43 -12.55 -16.92
C SER A 545 9.29 -13.76 -17.33
N SER A 546 10.43 -13.48 -17.97
CA SER A 546 11.37 -14.51 -18.42
C SER A 546 11.95 -15.29 -17.23
N ALA A 547 12.30 -14.59 -16.15
CA ALA A 547 12.83 -15.23 -14.95
C ALA A 547 11.79 -16.15 -14.29
N THR A 548 10.53 -15.71 -14.17
CA THR A 548 9.42 -16.53 -13.69
C THR A 548 9.23 -17.77 -14.56
N ARG A 549 9.26 -17.62 -15.89
CA ARG A 549 9.11 -18.74 -16.83
C ARG A 549 10.28 -19.72 -16.79
N VAL A 550 11.51 -19.21 -16.62
CA VAL A 550 12.70 -20.06 -16.45
C VAL A 550 12.59 -20.84 -15.14
N ALA A 551 12.23 -20.18 -14.04
CA ALA A 551 12.06 -20.82 -12.73
C ALA A 551 11.03 -21.96 -12.78
N GLU A 552 9.89 -21.74 -13.45
CA GLU A 552 8.88 -22.77 -13.69
C GLU A 552 9.45 -23.96 -14.49
N LYS A 553 10.09 -23.69 -15.65
CA LYS A 553 10.60 -24.73 -16.55
C LYS A 553 11.70 -25.62 -15.95
N ILE A 554 12.52 -25.07 -15.06
CA ILE A 554 13.58 -25.84 -14.39
C ILE A 554 13.14 -26.38 -13.02
N SER A 555 11.88 -26.19 -12.65
CA SER A 555 11.34 -26.52 -11.32
C SER A 555 12.21 -25.96 -10.19
N ALA A 556 12.59 -24.68 -10.31
CA ALA A 556 13.37 -23.99 -9.29
C ALA A 556 12.63 -23.97 -7.96
N GLY A 557 13.35 -24.22 -6.86
CA GLY A 557 12.79 -24.13 -5.51
C GLY A 557 12.52 -22.69 -5.07
N LEU A 558 13.22 -21.71 -5.66
CA LEU A 558 13.16 -20.31 -5.23
C LEU A 558 13.56 -19.31 -6.32
N ILE A 559 12.96 -18.12 -6.28
CA ILE A 559 13.45 -16.94 -6.99
C ILE A 559 14.05 -15.95 -5.98
N ILE A 560 15.28 -15.50 -6.21
CA ILE A 560 15.93 -14.46 -5.40
C ILE A 560 15.94 -13.15 -6.20
N VAL A 561 15.45 -12.06 -5.60
CA VAL A 561 15.47 -10.73 -6.22
C VAL A 561 16.28 -9.79 -5.33
N MET A 562 17.38 -9.24 -5.87
CA MET A 562 18.11 -8.15 -5.21
C MET A 562 17.34 -6.84 -5.39
N VAL A 563 16.89 -6.25 -4.29
CA VAL A 563 15.95 -5.12 -4.31
C VAL A 563 16.69 -3.79 -4.18
N GLN A 564 16.52 -2.93 -5.18
CA GLN A 564 17.00 -1.54 -5.17
C GLN A 564 15.88 -0.52 -4.99
N SER A 565 14.72 -0.73 -5.64
CA SER A 565 13.56 0.18 -5.60
C SER A 565 12.21 -0.51 -5.37
N GLY A 566 12.19 -1.83 -5.23
CA GLY A 566 10.96 -2.63 -5.10
C GLY A 566 10.23 -2.95 -6.41
N ARG A 567 10.56 -2.28 -7.53
CA ARG A 567 9.84 -2.49 -8.81
C ARG A 567 10.05 -3.88 -9.40
N THR A 568 11.27 -4.39 -9.41
CA THR A 568 11.58 -5.73 -9.96
C THR A 568 10.83 -6.83 -9.23
N VAL A 569 10.77 -6.77 -7.89
CA VAL A 569 10.09 -7.80 -7.10
C VAL A 569 8.57 -7.73 -7.28
N SER A 570 7.98 -6.53 -7.40
CA SER A 570 6.56 -6.37 -7.78
C SER A 570 6.27 -6.99 -9.15
N LEU A 571 7.14 -6.77 -10.14
CA LEU A 571 6.98 -7.38 -11.47
C LEU A 571 7.16 -8.90 -11.46
N VAL A 572 8.06 -9.47 -10.65
CA VAL A 572 8.16 -10.94 -10.52
C VAL A 572 6.90 -11.50 -9.84
N SER A 573 6.42 -10.85 -8.77
CA SER A 573 5.19 -11.23 -8.06
C SER A 573 3.95 -11.12 -8.94
N LYS A 574 3.88 -10.13 -9.84
CA LYS A 574 2.81 -9.95 -10.84
C LYS A 574 2.51 -11.23 -11.62
N TYR A 575 3.56 -11.95 -12.01
CA TYR A 575 3.46 -13.17 -12.81
C TYR A 575 3.13 -14.43 -11.98
N ARG A 576 2.98 -14.30 -10.65
CA ARG A 576 2.61 -15.37 -9.71
C ARG A 576 3.41 -16.66 -9.96
N PRO A 577 4.74 -16.68 -9.75
CA PRO A 577 5.48 -17.95 -9.72
C PRO A 577 4.88 -18.90 -8.67
N PRO A 578 4.84 -20.22 -8.94
CA PRO A 578 4.40 -21.20 -7.95
C PRO A 578 5.40 -21.37 -6.79
N MET A 579 6.68 -21.04 -7.01
CA MET A 579 7.70 -21.02 -5.96
C MET A 579 7.80 -19.67 -5.25
N PRO A 580 8.28 -19.62 -4.00
CA PRO A 580 8.47 -18.37 -3.27
C PRO A 580 9.47 -17.42 -3.94
N ILE A 581 9.30 -16.13 -3.65
CA ILE A 581 10.20 -15.06 -4.08
C ILE A 581 10.89 -14.47 -2.86
N MET A 582 12.19 -14.63 -2.73
CA MET A 582 12.95 -13.98 -1.67
C MET A 582 13.46 -12.61 -2.12
N ALA A 583 12.99 -11.57 -1.44
CA ALA A 583 13.36 -10.18 -1.70
C ALA A 583 14.52 -9.76 -0.80
N VAL A 584 15.74 -9.75 -1.34
CA VAL A 584 16.95 -9.42 -0.58
C VAL A 584 17.21 -7.92 -0.66
N VAL A 585 17.14 -7.25 0.49
CA VAL A 585 17.35 -5.81 0.63
C VAL A 585 18.66 -5.57 1.37
N VAL A 586 19.57 -4.82 0.75
CA VAL A 586 20.81 -4.35 1.38
C VAL A 586 20.59 -2.91 1.83
N PRO A 587 20.53 -2.64 3.14
CA PRO A 587 20.40 -1.28 3.63
C PRO A 587 21.70 -0.49 3.42
N LYS A 588 21.58 0.82 3.23
CA LYS A 588 22.73 1.72 3.02
C LYS A 588 23.09 2.43 4.31
N LEU A 589 24.38 2.46 4.64
CA LEU A 589 24.89 3.21 5.78
C LEU A 589 25.10 4.68 5.36
N LYS A 590 24.31 5.59 5.92
CA LYS A 590 24.42 7.03 5.66
C LYS A 590 25.07 7.72 6.87
N SER A 591 26.15 8.44 6.62
CA SER A 591 26.76 9.30 7.63
C SER A 591 25.92 10.57 7.77
N THR A 592 25.56 10.90 9.01
CA THR A 592 24.87 12.13 9.39
C THR A 592 25.76 12.91 10.37
N LYS A 593 25.46 14.20 10.60
CA LYS A 593 26.21 15.04 11.55
C LYS A 593 26.24 14.47 12.97
N LEU A 594 25.31 13.58 13.32
CA LEU A 594 25.12 13.00 14.67
C LEU A 594 25.44 11.50 14.74
N GLY A 595 25.92 10.86 13.65
CA GLY A 595 26.27 9.43 13.62
C GLY A 595 25.86 8.72 12.33
N TRP A 596 25.83 7.39 12.36
CA TRP A 596 25.45 6.56 11.22
C TRP A 596 23.97 6.16 11.30
N GLN A 597 23.25 6.28 10.19
CA GLN A 597 21.87 5.81 10.07
C GLN A 597 21.78 4.79 8.93
N LEU A 598 21.03 3.70 9.17
CA LEU A 598 20.68 2.75 8.10
C LEU A 598 19.48 3.28 7.33
N GLU A 599 19.64 3.46 6.02
CA GLU A 599 18.57 3.82 5.09
C GLU A 599 18.16 2.59 4.25
N GLY A 600 16.88 2.50 3.85
CA GLY A 600 16.37 1.45 2.96
C GLY A 600 15.67 0.28 3.64
N LYS A 601 15.57 0.25 4.98
CA LYS A 601 14.82 -0.78 5.72
C LYS A 601 13.35 -0.87 5.31
N TYR A 602 12.74 0.28 5.00
CA TYR A 602 11.38 0.39 4.51
C TYR A 602 11.12 -0.44 3.25
N LEU A 603 12.13 -0.63 2.37
CA LEU A 603 11.96 -1.43 1.16
C LEU A 603 11.63 -2.89 1.49
N ALA A 604 12.28 -3.46 2.50
CA ALA A 604 12.01 -4.83 2.93
C ALA A 604 10.58 -4.96 3.45
N ARG A 605 10.16 -4.06 4.34
CA ARG A 605 8.80 -4.06 4.88
C ARG A 605 7.75 -3.80 3.81
N GLN A 606 7.98 -2.92 2.85
CA GLN A 606 7.04 -2.68 1.75
C GLN A 606 6.82 -3.91 0.86
N THR A 607 7.78 -4.83 0.78
CA THR A 607 7.61 -6.07 0.00
C THR A 607 6.78 -7.13 0.72
N CYS A 608 6.53 -7.01 2.03
CA CYS A 608 5.65 -7.91 2.78
C CYS A 608 4.19 -7.92 2.26
N LEU A 609 3.80 -6.89 1.49
CA LEU A 609 2.48 -6.76 0.87
C LEU A 609 2.33 -7.54 -0.46
N LEU A 610 3.43 -7.95 -1.08
CA LEU A 610 3.42 -8.59 -2.40
C LEU A 610 3.22 -10.10 -2.29
N ARG A 611 2.26 -10.67 -3.02
CA ARG A 611 1.98 -12.12 -2.99
C ARG A 611 3.20 -12.96 -3.36
N GLY A 612 3.43 -14.03 -2.59
CA GLY A 612 4.54 -14.96 -2.77
C GLY A 612 5.91 -14.42 -2.34
N VAL A 613 6.00 -13.16 -1.89
CA VAL A 613 7.28 -12.53 -1.53
C VAL A 613 7.60 -12.72 -0.05
N VAL A 614 8.84 -13.09 0.25
CA VAL A 614 9.42 -13.19 1.59
C VAL A 614 10.64 -12.25 1.66
N PRO A 615 10.60 -11.16 2.45
CA PRO A 615 11.74 -10.26 2.55
C PRO A 615 12.87 -10.80 3.40
N MET A 616 14.10 -10.46 3.00
CA MET A 616 15.31 -10.67 3.76
C MET A 616 16.07 -9.34 3.86
N MET A 617 16.42 -8.94 5.08
CA MET A 617 17.32 -7.82 5.31
C MET A 617 18.75 -8.35 5.43
N ALA A 618 19.60 -8.00 4.47
CA ALA A 618 21.00 -8.40 4.45
C ALA A 618 21.88 -7.41 5.24
N ALA A 619 23.10 -7.84 5.58
CA ALA A 619 24.10 -6.93 6.16
C ALA A 619 24.51 -5.84 5.14
N PRO A 620 24.84 -4.62 5.59
CA PRO A 620 25.31 -3.53 4.72
C PRO A 620 26.72 -3.85 4.19
N MET A 621 26.78 -4.66 3.14
CA MET A 621 27.97 -5.09 2.41
C MET A 621 27.87 -4.62 0.95
N SER A 622 28.90 -4.86 0.12
CA SER A 622 28.84 -4.52 -1.31
C SER A 622 27.69 -5.25 -2.01
N GLU A 623 26.79 -4.52 -2.68
CA GLU A 623 25.59 -5.06 -3.38
C GLU A 623 25.91 -6.11 -4.47
N GLU A 624 27.17 -6.24 -4.90
CA GLU A 624 27.57 -7.05 -6.07
C GLU A 624 28.21 -8.41 -5.74
N SER A 625 28.24 -8.84 -4.48
CA SER A 625 28.96 -10.09 -4.10
C SER A 625 28.16 -11.36 -4.38
N GLU A 626 28.84 -12.42 -4.85
CA GLU A 626 28.29 -13.79 -4.90
C GLU A 626 28.05 -14.36 -3.49
N ASP A 627 28.74 -13.80 -2.48
CA ASP A 627 28.55 -14.10 -1.07
C ASP A 627 27.12 -13.78 -0.62
N LEU A 628 26.54 -12.68 -1.11
CA LEU A 628 25.17 -12.28 -0.78
C LEU A 628 24.13 -13.30 -1.30
N ILE A 629 24.37 -13.87 -2.48
CA ILE A 629 23.51 -14.95 -3.02
C ILE A 629 23.63 -16.20 -2.13
N SER A 630 24.84 -16.52 -1.68
CA SER A 630 25.06 -17.68 -0.79
C SER A 630 24.42 -17.48 0.59
N GLU A 631 24.52 -16.28 1.15
CA GLU A 631 23.85 -15.90 2.41
C GLU A 631 22.33 -16.02 2.28
N ALA A 632 21.78 -15.53 1.17
CA ALA A 632 20.37 -15.63 0.87
C ALA A 632 19.91 -17.10 0.77
N ILE A 633 20.64 -17.95 0.04
CA ILE A 633 20.36 -19.40 -0.06
C ILE A 633 20.38 -20.04 1.34
N CYS A 634 21.37 -19.70 2.17
CA CYS A 634 21.46 -20.21 3.53
C CYS A 634 20.24 -19.81 4.38
N ALA A 635 19.83 -18.55 4.32
CA ALA A 635 18.63 -18.07 5.01
C ALA A 635 17.35 -18.76 4.51
N ALA A 636 17.22 -18.93 3.20
CA ALA A 636 16.10 -19.66 2.60
C ALA A 636 16.07 -21.13 3.04
N HIS A 637 17.22 -21.79 3.15
CA HIS A 637 17.31 -23.16 3.64
C HIS A 637 16.90 -23.28 5.11
N MET A 638 17.35 -22.35 5.97
CA MET A 638 16.92 -22.29 7.37
C MET A 638 15.41 -22.09 7.52
N GLN A 639 14.80 -21.37 6.58
CA GLN A 639 13.35 -21.17 6.50
C GLN A 639 12.60 -22.30 5.77
N ARG A 640 13.31 -23.37 5.35
CA ARG A 640 12.77 -24.50 4.58
C ARG A 640 12.13 -24.12 3.24
N LEU A 641 12.55 -22.98 2.66
CA LEU A 641 12.10 -22.52 1.35
C LEU A 641 12.86 -23.20 0.20
N VAL A 642 14.04 -23.76 0.46
CA VAL A 642 14.85 -24.51 -0.50
C VAL A 642 15.48 -25.75 0.13
N LYS A 643 15.64 -26.79 -0.68
CA LYS A 643 16.30 -28.05 -0.34
C LYS A 643 17.69 -28.15 -0.99
N PRO A 644 18.58 -29.00 -0.46
CA PRO A 644 19.84 -29.30 -1.12
C PRO A 644 19.63 -29.74 -2.57
N ASN A 645 20.49 -29.26 -3.48
CA ASN A 645 20.44 -29.50 -4.92
C ASN A 645 19.29 -28.82 -5.70
N ASP A 646 18.40 -28.06 -5.05
CA ASP A 646 17.40 -27.26 -5.76
C ASP A 646 18.07 -26.23 -6.69
N TYR A 647 17.41 -25.92 -7.80
CA TYR A 647 17.77 -24.77 -8.62
C TYR A 647 17.15 -23.49 -8.06
N VAL A 648 17.89 -22.39 -8.17
CA VAL A 648 17.46 -21.05 -7.76
C VAL A 648 17.69 -20.08 -8.90
N VAL A 649 16.69 -19.23 -9.18
CA VAL A 649 16.81 -18.17 -10.19
C VAL A 649 17.04 -16.84 -9.48
N CYS A 650 18.14 -16.16 -9.79
CA CYS A 650 18.51 -14.89 -9.17
C CYS A 650 18.39 -13.73 -10.16
N LEU A 651 17.69 -12.67 -9.77
CA LEU A 651 17.67 -11.38 -10.47
C LEU A 651 18.52 -10.37 -9.69
N LYS A 652 19.55 -9.82 -10.34
CA LYS A 652 20.39 -8.76 -9.77
C LYS A 652 20.78 -7.70 -10.79
N SER A 653 21.11 -6.51 -10.32
CA SER A 653 21.72 -5.47 -11.14
C SER A 653 23.24 -5.67 -11.15
N VAL A 654 23.87 -5.65 -12.32
CA VAL A 654 25.32 -5.72 -12.51
C VAL A 654 25.71 -4.58 -13.43
N LYS A 655 26.52 -3.63 -12.94
CA LYS A 655 26.95 -2.44 -13.72
C LYS A 655 25.79 -1.67 -14.36
N GLY A 656 24.68 -1.54 -13.63
CA GLY A 656 23.47 -0.84 -14.10
C GLY A 656 22.60 -1.63 -15.09
N SER A 657 22.94 -2.89 -15.39
CA SER A 657 22.11 -3.79 -16.21
C SER A 657 21.55 -4.92 -15.36
N MET A 658 20.25 -5.20 -15.49
CA MET A 658 19.64 -6.33 -14.80
C MET A 658 19.99 -7.65 -15.50
N VAL A 659 20.35 -8.67 -14.71
CA VAL A 659 20.71 -10.01 -15.19
C VAL A 659 19.92 -11.08 -14.46
N VAL A 660 19.65 -12.18 -15.17
CA VAL A 660 19.08 -13.41 -14.62
C VAL A 660 20.19 -14.46 -14.55
N LYS A 661 20.39 -15.04 -13.38
CA LYS A 661 21.37 -16.10 -13.14
C LYS A 661 20.68 -17.32 -12.58
N VAL A 662 20.93 -18.50 -13.14
CA VAL A 662 20.50 -19.77 -12.56
C VAL A 662 21.66 -20.34 -11.75
N VAL A 663 21.39 -20.73 -10.51
CA VAL A 663 22.37 -21.35 -9.61
C VAL A 663 21.77 -22.60 -8.99
N GLN A 664 22.63 -23.48 -8.46
CA GLN A 664 22.20 -24.68 -7.74
C GLN A 664 22.63 -24.59 -6.28
N VAL A 665 21.74 -24.98 -5.38
CA VAL A 665 22.02 -25.13 -3.95
C VAL A 665 23.01 -26.29 -3.77
N ASN A 666 24.02 -26.10 -2.93
CA ASN A 666 24.98 -27.14 -2.64
C ASN A 666 24.33 -28.34 -1.92
N ARG A 667 25.08 -29.45 -1.79
CA ARG A 667 24.60 -30.68 -1.15
C ARG A 667 24.25 -30.54 0.34
N TYR A 668 24.63 -29.43 0.97
CA TYR A 668 24.40 -29.15 2.39
C TYR A 668 23.29 -28.13 2.63
N GLY A 669 22.69 -27.56 1.59
CA GLY A 669 21.70 -26.47 1.71
C GLY A 669 22.30 -25.10 2.04
N SER A 670 23.60 -24.99 2.29
CA SER A 670 24.24 -23.83 2.94
C SER A 670 25.02 -22.91 2.00
N GLY A 671 24.70 -22.91 0.70
CA GLY A 671 25.33 -22.01 -0.27
C GLY A 671 25.35 -22.54 -1.70
N LEU A 672 26.14 -21.89 -2.55
CA LEU A 672 26.25 -22.20 -3.98
C LEU A 672 27.02 -23.51 -4.23
N ARG A 673 26.50 -24.33 -5.15
CA ARG A 673 27.26 -25.46 -5.70
C ARG A 673 28.33 -24.93 -6.66
N VAL A 674 29.60 -25.17 -6.35
CA VAL A 674 30.72 -24.90 -7.27
C VAL A 674 30.79 -26.05 -8.27
N MET A 675 30.49 -25.79 -9.54
CA MET A 675 30.64 -26.79 -10.59
C MET A 675 32.11 -26.88 -11.02
N THR A 676 32.79 -27.96 -10.66
CA THR A 676 34.14 -28.27 -11.15
C THR A 676 34.02 -29.12 -12.41
N GLY A 677 34.01 -28.47 -13.59
CA GLY A 677 34.12 -29.11 -14.90
C GLY A 677 32.79 -29.48 -15.60
N PRO A 678 32.79 -29.66 -16.94
CA PRO A 678 31.58 -29.79 -17.76
C PRO A 678 30.83 -31.14 -17.65
N ASN A 679 31.36 -32.12 -16.90
CA ASN A 679 30.77 -33.47 -16.76
C ASN A 679 30.59 -33.86 -15.29
N SER A 680 29.71 -33.20 -14.54
CA SER A 680 29.24 -33.75 -13.26
C SER A 680 28.04 -34.66 -13.52
N SER A 681 28.29 -35.97 -13.63
CA SER A 681 27.25 -36.99 -13.60
C SER A 681 26.47 -36.92 -12.27
N ILE A 682 25.15 -37.11 -12.33
CA ILE A 682 24.32 -37.40 -11.16
C ILE A 682 24.71 -38.80 -10.68
N GLY A 683 25.68 -38.88 -9.78
CA GLY A 683 25.97 -40.10 -9.03
C GLY A 683 25.15 -40.07 -7.75
N HIS A 684 24.29 -41.07 -7.55
CA HIS A 684 23.83 -41.41 -6.21
C HIS A 684 25.08 -41.76 -5.39
N ALA A 685 25.45 -40.90 -4.44
CA ALA A 685 26.46 -41.25 -3.45
C ALA A 685 25.78 -42.11 -2.38
N GLU A 686 26.26 -43.34 -2.21
CA GLU A 686 25.86 -44.24 -1.14
C GLU A 686 26.00 -43.56 0.23
N GLU A 687 24.99 -43.80 1.08
CA GLU A 687 24.95 -43.36 2.47
C GLU A 687 26.15 -43.91 3.25
N ALA A 688 26.93 -43.00 3.83
CA ALA A 688 27.76 -43.32 4.98
C ALA A 688 27.02 -42.79 6.21
N ASP A 689 26.44 -43.72 6.97
CA ASP A 689 25.79 -43.49 8.26
C ASP A 689 26.69 -42.66 9.19
N ILE A 690 26.18 -41.51 9.64
CA ILE A 690 26.63 -40.89 10.89
C ILE A 690 25.42 -40.87 11.83
N ILE A 691 25.49 -41.78 12.79
CA ILE A 691 24.54 -42.00 13.87
C ILE A 691 24.46 -40.77 14.79
N GLY A 692 23.25 -40.20 14.88
CA GLY A 692 22.58 -39.73 16.11
C GLY A 692 23.10 -38.50 16.85
N ASP A 693 22.30 -37.43 16.87
CA ASP A 693 21.69 -36.96 18.13
C ASP A 693 20.40 -36.17 17.83
N ASP A 694 19.25 -36.85 17.88
CA ASP A 694 17.93 -36.23 17.84
C ASP A 694 17.56 -35.79 19.26
N SER A 695 17.55 -34.49 19.52
CA SER A 695 16.82 -33.91 20.65
C SER A 695 15.99 -32.70 20.20
N PRO A 696 14.71 -32.60 20.62
CA PRO A 696 13.81 -31.58 20.13
C PRO A 696 13.94 -30.31 20.99
N PHE A 697 14.84 -29.41 20.62
CA PHE A 697 14.82 -28.05 21.17
C PHE A 697 14.01 -27.13 20.25
N GLY A 698 12.75 -26.92 20.66
CA GLY A 698 11.90 -25.85 20.17
C GLY A 698 12.39 -24.49 20.69
N GLY A 699 12.46 -23.52 19.78
CA GLY A 699 12.79 -22.12 20.06
C GLY A 699 13.83 -21.58 19.08
N TRP A 700 13.39 -21.08 17.91
CA TRP A 700 14.31 -20.64 16.85
C TRP A 700 14.18 -19.15 16.54
N ILE A 701 15.04 -18.42 17.26
CA ILE A 701 15.74 -17.17 16.97
C ILE A 701 16.23 -17.10 15.50
N MET A 702 15.84 -16.08 14.71
CA MET A 702 16.54 -15.76 13.43
C MET A 702 17.95 -15.25 13.66
N PRO A 703 19.02 -15.73 13.03
CA PRO A 703 20.35 -15.15 13.24
C PRO A 703 20.43 -13.70 12.71
N VAL A 704 20.88 -12.77 13.57
CA VAL A 704 21.67 -11.63 13.09
C VAL A 704 23.06 -12.19 12.86
N SER A 705 23.62 -12.00 11.66
CA SER A 705 24.94 -12.52 11.28
C SER A 705 25.99 -12.33 12.39
N PRO A 706 26.55 -13.40 12.97
CA PRO A 706 27.68 -13.29 13.88
C PRO A 706 28.96 -13.41 13.05
N ARG A 707 29.54 -12.26 12.68
CA ARG A 707 30.97 -12.23 12.34
C ARG A 707 31.66 -11.07 13.07
N GLY A 708 32.37 -11.44 14.14
CA GLY A 708 33.52 -10.70 14.65
C GLY A 708 34.69 -10.75 13.65
N PRO A 709 35.78 -10.00 13.89
CA PRO A 709 36.74 -9.63 12.87
C PRO A 709 37.48 -10.84 12.30
N ALA A 710 37.73 -10.77 10.99
CA ALA A 710 38.35 -11.80 10.18
C ALA A 710 39.70 -12.29 10.76
N SER A 711 39.85 -13.61 10.87
CA SER A 711 41.16 -14.25 11.04
C SER A 711 41.89 -14.28 9.68
N PRO A 712 43.16 -13.81 9.58
CA PRO A 712 43.91 -13.86 8.34
C PRO A 712 44.59 -15.23 8.18
N LEU A 713 44.22 -15.96 7.13
CA LEU A 713 44.94 -17.13 6.64
C LEU A 713 45.59 -16.80 5.29
N SER A 714 46.74 -16.12 5.33
CA SER A 714 47.73 -16.18 4.24
C SER A 714 49.08 -15.60 4.71
N MET A 715 50.02 -16.47 5.05
CA MET A 715 51.46 -16.40 4.76
C MET A 715 52.23 -17.29 5.75
N ALA A 716 52.41 -18.55 5.37
CA ALA A 716 53.47 -19.38 5.93
C ALA A 716 54.75 -19.12 5.14
N ARG A 717 55.67 -18.32 5.71
CA ARG A 717 57.12 -18.39 5.41
C ARG A 717 57.93 -18.14 6.68
N SER A 718 58.60 -19.20 7.12
CA SER A 718 59.83 -19.28 7.92
C SER A 718 60.41 -18.00 8.56
N SER A 719 60.51 -18.00 9.89
CA SER A 719 61.80 -17.93 10.59
C SER A 719 61.65 -18.16 12.10
N VAL A 720 62.71 -18.71 12.66
CA VAL A 720 62.91 -19.24 14.01
C VAL A 720 63.00 -18.12 15.04
N ALA A 721 62.30 -18.23 16.19
CA ALA A 721 62.81 -18.00 17.55
C ALA A 721 61.70 -18.06 18.61
N SER A 722 61.76 -19.05 19.50
CA SER A 722 61.25 -18.96 20.88
C SER A 722 62.11 -17.94 21.67
N PRO A 723 61.70 -17.33 22.82
CA PRO A 723 60.94 -18.01 23.89
C PRO A 723 60.06 -17.13 24.83
N LYS A 724 59.51 -17.81 25.85
CA LYS A 724 59.14 -17.37 27.21
C LYS A 724 57.71 -16.90 27.50
N ILE A 725 57.00 -17.86 28.07
CA ILE A 725 55.99 -17.82 29.14
C ILE A 725 56.23 -16.69 30.17
N SER A 726 55.18 -15.91 30.46
CA SER A 726 54.88 -15.47 31.83
C SER A 726 53.38 -15.19 31.99
N ASN A 727 52.76 -15.94 32.91
CA ASN A 727 51.44 -15.70 33.45
C ASN A 727 51.37 -14.34 34.18
N SER A 728 50.28 -13.60 34.01
CA SER A 728 49.69 -12.83 35.12
C SER A 728 48.20 -12.59 34.90
N GLN A 729 47.46 -12.84 35.97
CA GLN A 729 46.01 -12.81 36.13
C GLN A 729 45.42 -11.38 36.08
N THR A 730 44.10 -11.34 35.86
CA THR A 730 43.08 -10.41 36.40
C THR A 730 43.15 -8.91 36.09
N ALA A 731 42.19 -8.43 35.29
CA ALA A 731 41.02 -7.64 35.74
C ALA A 731 39.96 -7.61 34.64
#